data_AF-A0AAD7BG22-F1
#
_entry.id   AF-A0AAD7BG22-F1
#
_cell.length_a   1.000
_cell.length_b   1.000
_cell.length_c   1.000
_cell.angle_alpha   90.00
_cell.angle_beta   90.00
_cell.angle_gamma   90.00
#
_symmetry.space_group_name_H-M   'P 1'
#
loop_
_entity.id
_entity.type
_entity.pdbx_description
1 polymer ?
#
loop_
_entity_poly.entity_id
_entity_poly.type
_entity_poly.pdbx_seq_one_letter_code
_entity_poly.pdbx_strand_id
1 'polypeptide(L)'
;MPSLHPDLDPRNINNLPAPVRHIASLAASNARTLSQVRHASDLIDSPSLGDSHRTALLPVFFPILDPTRIPDNESLEVARAAEDIACASVALQAISLLSLQGPVGLCLWPRVWEWVHFIHTHRQHLDGIHLLPETTFYVDFIRFVGSFLDHPETYALISATPGFWACVAKSWTVLTLVEDPYEYSFMLTDIGELLTNSDVASQPQRLDEIISAVGSVDYLAALVVSSIHDAVQRPTAEMDCRRPVYDINRLMVFIEHVGELKPLYVALNTKECAEEVVGTILLFCDINTQDAGLVIDQCLKLIRRMVMLIGSLPATRWLRRLLKHRLLRALVLATVWCERRGWDITESLRYFLSVLLPSGLVYLKVLDAYRDALGKVQDLLSAHDFEQTGLYEEWRRFLASADERLEALAEYQSPLFEARKACDSDQASVLKRCSGCKAAYYCSVKCQKNGWKLGHQHACPPLNTLLLSQSAPQPTLHLKQRSFLRALLHHKYLKERRSICAQQVRLLSKYDVQNLPEAVFTLFNYCTSPPTIDVYIVDPDDAEAQVRLNRVVDTKSHQWQDVVERAMFFNGHYQLHGIQVPDGLRGNRTWVIPLRTDGKTPGLRVATKLVRLSQKMRKGKLMEADLMAEIDSVLDAHSDILEIH
;
A
#
# COMPACT_ATOMS: atom_id res chain seq x y z
N MET A 1 18.25 -46.60 -8.53
CA MET A 1 18.39 -45.60 -7.44
C MET A 1 19.50 -44.63 -7.84
N PRO A 2 19.34 -43.32 -7.63
CA PRO A 2 20.46 -42.39 -7.76
C PRO A 2 21.64 -42.91 -6.94
N SER A 3 22.87 -42.79 -7.46
CA SER A 3 24.06 -43.10 -6.66
C SER A 3 24.03 -42.24 -5.40
N LEU A 4 24.22 -42.86 -4.23
CA LEU A 4 24.30 -42.15 -2.95
C LEU A 4 25.38 -41.07 -3.04
N HIS A 5 25.09 -39.85 -2.58
CA HIS A 5 26.06 -38.76 -2.55
C HIS A 5 27.31 -39.19 -1.75
N PRO A 6 28.54 -38.87 -2.19
CA PRO A 6 29.76 -39.31 -1.51
C PRO A 6 29.78 -39.01 -0.03
N ASP A 7 29.30 -37.84 0.40
CA ASP A 7 29.28 -37.42 1.82
C ASP A 7 28.37 -38.29 2.71
N LEU A 8 27.41 -38.99 2.12
CA LEU A 8 26.47 -39.88 2.83
C LEU A 8 26.98 -41.32 2.90
N ASP A 9 28.13 -41.63 2.31
CA ASP A 9 28.73 -42.97 2.35
C ASP A 9 29.17 -43.32 3.80
N PRO A 10 28.69 -44.43 4.38
CA PRO A 10 29.11 -44.88 5.71
C PRO A 10 30.63 -44.98 5.90
N ARG A 11 31.40 -45.18 4.82
CA ARG A 11 32.86 -45.22 4.87
C ARG A 11 33.50 -43.91 5.29
N ASN A 12 32.81 -42.77 5.16
CA ASN A 12 33.32 -41.47 5.60
C ASN A 12 33.49 -41.37 7.10
N ILE A 13 32.80 -42.20 7.89
CA ILE A 13 33.02 -42.30 9.34
C ILE A 13 34.49 -42.66 9.63
N ASN A 14 35.17 -43.39 8.72
CA ASN A 14 36.58 -43.73 8.88
C ASN A 14 37.53 -42.52 8.74
N ASN A 15 37.06 -41.40 8.21
CA ASN A 15 37.84 -40.16 8.13
C ASN A 15 37.85 -39.40 9.47
N LEU A 16 37.00 -39.78 10.43
CA LEU A 16 36.94 -39.15 11.74
C LEU A 16 38.13 -39.55 12.63
N PRO A 17 38.58 -38.66 13.54
CA PRO A 17 39.53 -39.02 14.59
C PRO A 17 39.07 -40.25 15.38
N ALA A 18 39.99 -41.11 15.79
CA ALA A 18 39.67 -42.38 16.47
C ALA A 18 38.61 -42.29 17.61
N PRO A 19 38.67 -41.33 18.56
CA PRO A 19 37.66 -41.23 19.61
C PRO A 19 36.27 -40.85 19.07
N VAL A 20 36.21 -39.95 18.08
CA VAL A 20 34.97 -39.50 17.43
C VAL A 20 34.38 -40.60 16.56
N ARG A 21 35.23 -41.34 15.85
CA ARG A 21 34.86 -42.49 15.01
C ARG A 21 34.15 -43.57 15.80
N HIS A 22 34.62 -43.86 17.02
CA HIS A 22 33.99 -44.86 17.88
C HIS A 22 32.56 -44.46 18.24
N ILE A 23 32.35 -43.20 18.66
CA ILE A 23 31.04 -42.65 19.01
C ILE A 23 30.12 -42.66 17.79
N ALA A 24 30.59 -42.15 16.65
CA ALA A 24 29.86 -42.13 15.39
C ALA A 24 29.44 -43.54 14.93
N SER A 25 30.32 -44.53 15.07
CA SER A 25 30.03 -45.93 14.69
C SER A 25 28.96 -46.56 15.58
N LEU A 26 28.97 -46.27 16.89
CA LEU A 26 27.93 -46.73 17.80
C LEU A 26 26.58 -46.09 17.48
N ALA A 27 26.56 -44.78 17.23
CA ALA A 27 25.36 -44.03 16.87
C ALA A 27 24.77 -44.43 15.50
N ALA A 28 25.62 -44.83 14.54
CA ALA A 28 25.19 -45.31 13.22
C ALA A 28 24.64 -46.75 13.24
N SER A 29 24.83 -47.50 14.33
CA SER A 29 24.44 -48.91 14.40
C SER A 29 22.91 -49.10 14.50
N ASN A 30 22.42 -50.27 14.09
CA ASN A 30 21.00 -50.62 14.24
C ASN A 30 20.55 -50.76 15.71
N ALA A 31 21.50 -51.00 16.62
CA ALA A 31 21.28 -51.13 18.06
C ALA A 31 21.62 -49.85 18.83
N ARG A 32 21.64 -48.70 18.13
CA ARG A 32 21.90 -47.40 18.75
C ARG A 32 20.88 -47.08 19.83
N THR A 33 21.33 -46.31 20.81
CA THR A 33 20.48 -45.70 21.85
C THR A 33 20.38 -44.20 21.65
N LEU A 34 19.34 -43.56 22.19
CA LEU A 34 19.21 -42.09 22.18
C LEU A 34 20.47 -41.39 22.73
N SER A 35 21.08 -41.91 23.78
CA SER A 35 22.29 -41.34 24.37
C SER A 35 23.49 -41.34 23.41
N GLN A 36 23.62 -42.38 22.58
CA GLN A 36 24.71 -42.45 21.59
C GLN A 36 24.49 -41.46 20.45
N VAL A 37 23.23 -41.28 20.01
CA VAL A 37 22.89 -40.30 18.98
C VAL A 37 23.11 -38.87 19.50
N ARG A 38 22.72 -38.57 20.75
CA ARG A 38 23.02 -37.28 21.39
C ARG A 38 24.51 -37.02 21.47
N HIS A 39 25.29 -38.00 21.94
CA HIS A 39 26.74 -37.85 22.00
C HIS A 39 27.36 -37.61 20.61
N ALA A 40 26.83 -38.23 19.55
CA ALA A 40 27.27 -37.94 18.18
C ALA A 40 26.87 -36.53 17.71
N SER A 41 25.69 -36.04 18.11
CA SER A 41 25.23 -34.67 17.84
C SER A 41 26.10 -33.63 18.54
N ASP A 42 26.41 -33.83 19.82
CA ASP A 42 27.23 -32.92 20.63
C ASP A 42 28.64 -32.72 20.05
N LEU A 43 29.13 -33.69 19.27
CA LEU A 43 30.41 -33.59 18.57
C LEU A 43 30.40 -32.54 17.44
N ILE A 44 29.24 -32.20 16.87
CA ILE A 44 29.15 -31.21 15.80
C ILE A 44 29.54 -29.82 16.31
N ASP A 45 29.11 -29.47 17.52
CA ASP A 45 29.43 -28.20 18.17
C ASP A 45 30.84 -28.17 18.77
N SER A 46 31.55 -29.31 18.76
CA SER A 46 32.89 -29.36 19.31
C SER A 46 33.85 -28.45 18.53
N PRO A 47 34.57 -27.53 19.21
CA PRO A 47 35.55 -26.67 18.56
C PRO A 47 36.77 -27.44 18.05
N SER A 48 36.98 -28.69 18.49
CA SER A 48 38.10 -29.52 18.06
C SER A 48 37.88 -30.19 16.71
N LEU A 49 36.65 -30.20 16.19
CA LEU A 49 36.30 -30.83 14.92
C LEU A 49 36.18 -29.76 13.82
N GLY A 50 37.08 -29.82 12.83
CA GLY A 50 36.98 -29.00 11.62
C GLY A 50 35.82 -29.42 10.72
N ASP A 51 35.43 -28.52 9.81
CA ASP A 51 34.22 -28.67 8.97
C ASP A 51 34.17 -29.99 8.18
N SER A 52 35.30 -30.43 7.63
CA SER A 52 35.36 -31.71 6.90
C SER A 52 35.04 -32.92 7.78
N HIS A 53 35.42 -32.89 9.07
CA HIS A 53 35.03 -33.94 10.01
C HIS A 53 33.57 -33.82 10.43
N ARG A 54 33.02 -32.61 10.54
CA ARG A 54 31.59 -32.41 10.84
C ARG A 54 30.74 -32.99 9.71
N THR A 55 31.07 -32.72 8.46
CA THR A 55 30.41 -33.34 7.29
C THR A 55 30.55 -34.87 7.29
N ALA A 56 31.69 -35.41 7.75
CA ALA A 56 31.90 -36.85 7.87
C ALA A 56 31.02 -37.53 8.95
N LEU A 57 30.27 -36.77 9.76
CA LEU A 57 29.22 -37.30 10.66
C LEU A 57 27.86 -37.49 9.96
N LEU A 58 27.64 -36.94 8.76
CA LEU A 58 26.37 -37.12 8.03
C LEU A 58 25.91 -38.57 7.86
N PRO A 59 26.78 -39.55 7.56
CA PRO A 59 26.38 -40.95 7.44
C PRO A 59 25.85 -41.56 8.75
N VAL A 60 26.10 -40.93 9.91
CA VAL A 60 25.52 -41.34 11.19
C VAL A 60 24.03 -41.05 11.21
N PHE A 61 23.61 -39.86 10.75
CA PHE A 61 22.23 -39.38 10.85
C PHE A 61 21.35 -39.83 9.68
N PHE A 62 21.95 -40.04 8.50
CA PHE A 62 21.22 -40.47 7.30
C PHE A 62 20.37 -41.76 7.47
N PRO A 63 20.87 -42.86 8.07
CA PRO A 63 20.08 -44.07 8.33
C PRO A 63 19.11 -43.92 9.52
N ILE A 64 19.33 -42.93 10.39
CA ILE A 64 18.39 -42.60 11.48
C ILE A 64 17.11 -42.04 10.88
N LEU A 65 17.24 -41.18 9.88
CA LEU A 65 16.14 -40.55 9.16
C LEU A 65 15.53 -41.42 8.06
N ASP A 66 15.72 -42.73 8.09
CA ASP A 66 15.05 -43.61 7.12
C ASP A 66 13.52 -43.57 7.32
N PRO A 67 12.71 -43.23 6.29
CA PRO A 67 11.25 -43.15 6.43
C PRO A 67 10.61 -44.46 6.87
N THR A 68 11.25 -45.62 6.60
CA THR A 68 10.78 -46.92 7.07
C THR A 68 10.78 -47.10 8.59
N ARG A 69 11.40 -46.17 9.32
CA ARG A 69 11.41 -46.13 10.78
C ARG A 69 10.34 -45.22 11.38
N ILE A 70 9.60 -44.48 10.55
CA ILE A 70 8.48 -43.68 11.04
C ILE A 70 7.39 -44.65 11.51
N PRO A 71 6.98 -44.59 12.78
CA PRO A 71 5.93 -45.47 13.29
C PRO A 71 4.60 -45.12 12.63
N ASP A 72 3.78 -46.14 12.38
CA ASP A 72 2.38 -45.92 12.03
C ASP A 72 1.59 -45.37 13.23
N ASN A 73 0.39 -44.85 12.98
CA ASN A 73 -0.43 -44.24 14.02
C ASN A 73 -0.82 -45.22 15.14
N GLU A 74 -0.85 -46.52 14.85
CA GLU A 74 -1.20 -47.57 15.82
C GLU A 74 -0.02 -47.94 16.73
N SER A 75 1.22 -47.76 16.28
CA SER A 75 2.44 -48.12 17.00
C SER A 75 3.07 -46.98 17.81
N LEU A 76 2.46 -45.79 17.84
CA LEU A 76 2.93 -44.63 18.60
C LEU A 76 3.16 -44.91 20.10
N GLU A 77 2.38 -45.83 20.70
CA GLU A 77 2.49 -46.18 22.12
C GLU A 77 3.62 -47.17 22.44
N VAL A 78 4.28 -47.73 21.42
CA VAL A 78 5.35 -48.72 21.63
C VAL A 78 6.64 -48.00 22.03
N ALA A 79 7.30 -48.42 23.12
CA ALA A 79 8.53 -47.81 23.61
C ALA A 79 9.64 -47.66 22.55
N ARG A 80 9.70 -48.60 21.59
CA ARG A 80 10.62 -48.54 20.44
C ARG A 80 10.33 -47.37 19.49
N ALA A 81 9.05 -47.08 19.24
CA ALA A 81 8.64 -45.94 18.43
C ALA A 81 9.08 -44.62 19.10
N ALA A 82 8.91 -44.51 20.42
CA ALA A 82 9.37 -43.33 21.17
C ALA A 82 10.89 -43.11 21.07
N GLU A 83 11.70 -44.18 21.13
CA GLU A 83 13.14 -44.08 20.95
C GLU A 83 13.53 -43.69 19.51
N ASP A 84 12.89 -44.25 18.50
CA ASP A 84 13.12 -43.89 17.10
C ASP A 84 12.77 -42.42 16.81
N ILE A 85 11.64 -41.94 17.32
CA ILE A 85 11.22 -40.54 17.22
C ILE A 85 12.23 -39.62 17.91
N ALA A 86 12.69 -39.97 19.13
CA ALA A 86 13.67 -39.17 19.85
C ALA A 86 15.03 -39.14 19.13
N CYS A 87 15.49 -40.27 18.58
CA CYS A 87 16.69 -40.32 17.75
C CYS A 87 16.56 -39.47 16.48
N ALA A 88 15.42 -39.54 15.79
CA ALA A 88 15.16 -38.74 14.60
C ALA A 88 15.14 -37.24 14.93
N SER A 89 14.53 -36.83 16.05
CA SER A 89 14.53 -35.44 16.50
C SER A 89 15.95 -34.91 16.73
N VAL A 90 16.82 -35.69 17.39
CA VAL A 90 18.23 -35.31 17.58
C VAL A 90 19.00 -35.29 16.25
N ALA A 91 18.72 -36.24 15.36
CA ALA A 91 19.34 -36.26 14.03
C ALA A 91 18.96 -35.05 13.18
N LEU A 92 17.71 -34.58 13.24
CA LEU A 92 17.25 -33.36 12.56
C LEU A 92 17.98 -32.12 13.08
N GLN A 93 18.09 -31.97 14.40
CA GLN A 93 18.87 -30.90 15.02
C GLN A 93 20.33 -30.95 14.58
N ALA A 94 20.97 -32.11 14.70
CA ALA A 94 22.36 -32.32 14.32
C ALA A 94 22.63 -31.88 12.86
N ILE A 95 21.75 -32.29 11.93
CA ILE A 95 21.87 -31.95 10.52
C ILE A 95 21.69 -30.44 10.27
N SER A 96 20.84 -29.75 11.03
CA SER A 96 20.65 -28.30 10.91
C SER A 96 21.90 -27.48 11.26
N LEU A 97 22.82 -28.05 12.05
CA LEU A 97 24.07 -27.42 12.48
C LEU A 97 25.23 -27.66 11.49
N LEU A 98 25.01 -28.48 10.47
CA LEU A 98 26.03 -28.79 9.46
C LEU A 98 25.97 -27.82 8.28
N SER A 99 27.14 -27.42 7.79
CA SER A 99 27.27 -26.65 6.55
C SER A 99 27.13 -27.58 5.33
N LEU A 100 25.90 -27.78 4.87
CA LEU A 100 25.58 -28.71 3.79
C LEU A 100 25.78 -28.06 2.42
N GLN A 101 26.26 -28.86 1.46
CA GLN A 101 26.38 -28.45 0.05
C GLN A 101 25.12 -28.87 -0.72
N GLY A 102 24.68 -28.07 -1.68
CA GLY A 102 23.45 -28.32 -2.47
C GLY A 102 23.19 -29.78 -2.86
N PRO A 103 24.11 -30.47 -3.56
CA PRO A 103 23.86 -31.83 -4.05
C PRO A 103 23.55 -32.87 -2.96
N VAL A 104 24.05 -32.68 -1.72
CA VAL A 104 23.72 -33.58 -0.61
C VAL A 104 22.25 -33.42 -0.18
N GLY A 105 21.72 -32.20 -0.27
CA GLY A 105 20.35 -31.87 0.07
C GLY A 105 19.33 -32.62 -0.79
N LEU A 106 19.62 -32.87 -2.07
CA LEU A 106 18.75 -33.66 -2.96
C LEU A 106 18.56 -35.11 -2.47
N CYS A 107 19.58 -35.70 -1.84
CA CYS A 107 19.51 -37.04 -1.28
C CYS A 107 18.91 -37.06 0.13
N LEU A 108 19.15 -36.00 0.89
CA LEU A 108 18.78 -35.91 2.30
C LEU A 108 17.33 -35.45 2.50
N TRP A 109 16.83 -34.55 1.65
CA TRP A 109 15.51 -33.93 1.78
C TRP A 109 14.36 -34.94 1.86
N PRO A 110 14.24 -35.97 1.00
CA PRO A 110 13.14 -36.94 1.11
C PRO A 110 13.09 -37.68 2.44
N ARG A 111 14.23 -37.79 3.15
CA ARG A 111 14.33 -38.42 4.47
C ARG A 111 14.00 -37.44 5.59
N VAL A 112 14.56 -36.24 5.51
CA VAL A 112 14.30 -35.15 6.46
C VAL A 112 12.82 -34.76 6.45
N TRP A 113 12.24 -34.59 5.27
CA TRP A 113 10.86 -34.13 5.12
C TRP A 113 9.85 -35.08 5.74
N GLU A 114 9.95 -36.39 5.49
CA GLU A 114 9.02 -37.38 6.05
C GLU A 114 8.98 -37.32 7.58
N TRP A 115 10.16 -37.17 8.22
CA TRP A 115 10.25 -37.00 9.67
C TRP A 115 9.73 -35.65 10.15
N VAL A 116 10.08 -34.54 9.47
CA VAL A 116 9.56 -33.20 9.81
C VAL A 116 8.04 -33.16 9.71
N HIS A 117 7.47 -33.68 8.62
CA HIS A 117 6.04 -33.76 8.38
C HIS A 117 5.34 -34.63 9.42
N PHE A 118 5.90 -35.80 9.74
CA PHE A 118 5.37 -36.68 10.78
C PHE A 118 5.34 -36.00 12.15
N ILE A 119 6.47 -35.42 12.58
CA ILE A 119 6.59 -34.73 13.88
C ILE A 119 5.66 -33.53 13.94
N HIS A 120 5.58 -32.73 12.87
CA HIS A 120 4.68 -31.59 12.77
C HIS A 120 3.21 -32.02 12.92
N THR A 121 2.79 -33.05 12.18
CA THR A 121 1.40 -33.53 12.13
C THR A 121 0.95 -34.15 13.45
N HIS A 122 1.82 -34.93 14.08
CA HIS A 122 1.47 -35.68 15.29
C HIS A 122 1.89 -35.00 16.58
N ARG A 123 2.45 -33.77 16.53
CA ARG A 123 3.08 -33.11 17.68
C ARG A 123 2.25 -33.15 18.96
N GLN A 124 0.95 -32.88 18.87
CA GLN A 124 0.02 -32.87 20.01
C GLN A 124 -0.18 -34.24 20.67
N HIS A 125 0.12 -35.33 19.96
CA HIS A 125 0.01 -36.71 20.46
C HIS A 125 1.35 -37.28 20.94
N LEU A 126 2.45 -36.56 20.73
CA LEU A 126 3.79 -36.99 21.13
C LEU A 126 4.19 -36.46 22.51
N ASP A 127 3.22 -35.98 23.29
CA ASP A 127 3.41 -35.54 24.67
C ASP A 127 4.02 -36.68 25.52
N GLY A 128 5.14 -36.40 26.18
CA GLY A 128 5.86 -37.38 27.02
C GLY A 128 7.01 -38.11 26.31
N ILE A 129 7.13 -38.00 24.98
CA ILE A 129 8.35 -38.42 24.27
C ILE A 129 9.40 -37.32 24.42
N HIS A 130 10.68 -37.68 24.52
CA HIS A 130 11.81 -36.74 24.60
C HIS A 130 12.06 -36.01 23.26
N LEU A 131 11.06 -35.24 22.81
CA LEU A 131 11.14 -34.36 21.66
C LEU A 131 11.89 -33.08 22.01
N LEU A 132 12.43 -32.44 20.96
CA LEU A 132 12.89 -31.06 21.07
C LEU A 132 11.71 -30.13 21.39
N PRO A 133 11.96 -29.05 22.17
CA PRO A 133 11.00 -27.96 22.32
C PRO A 133 10.47 -27.48 20.96
N GLU A 134 9.22 -26.99 20.91
CA GLU A 134 8.59 -26.56 19.65
C GLU A 134 9.40 -25.46 18.97
N THR A 135 9.89 -24.51 19.77
CA THR A 135 10.82 -23.47 19.33
C THR A 135 12.05 -24.07 18.67
N THR A 136 12.80 -24.90 19.38
CA THR A 136 14.03 -25.52 18.87
C THR A 136 13.80 -26.33 17.59
N PHE A 137 12.73 -27.13 17.53
CA PHE A 137 12.41 -27.91 16.32
C PHE A 137 12.22 -27.03 15.08
N TYR A 138 11.44 -25.94 15.21
CA TYR A 138 11.18 -25.05 14.08
C TYR A 138 12.36 -24.16 13.73
N VAL A 139 13.18 -23.79 14.71
CA VAL A 139 14.46 -23.11 14.50
C VAL A 139 15.38 -23.98 13.67
N ASP A 140 15.59 -25.23 14.09
CA ASP A 140 16.46 -26.18 13.41
C ASP A 140 15.93 -26.50 12.00
N PHE A 141 14.62 -26.57 11.82
CA PHE A 141 14.01 -26.70 10.49
C PHE A 141 14.34 -25.52 9.57
N ILE A 142 14.16 -24.28 10.04
CA ILE A 142 14.47 -23.08 9.23
C ILE A 142 15.96 -23.01 8.94
N ARG A 143 16.83 -23.24 9.92
CA ARG A 143 18.30 -23.26 9.75
C ARG A 143 18.73 -24.29 8.71
N PHE A 144 18.16 -25.50 8.78
CA PHE A 144 18.41 -26.55 7.81
C PHE A 144 18.02 -26.13 6.39
N VAL A 145 16.81 -25.59 6.22
CA VAL A 145 16.33 -25.16 4.89
C VAL A 145 17.12 -23.95 4.38
N GLY A 146 17.46 -23.01 5.28
CA GLY A 146 18.27 -21.82 4.99
C GLY A 146 19.62 -22.17 4.36
N SER A 147 20.23 -23.28 4.77
CA SER A 147 21.50 -23.77 4.18
C SER A 147 21.42 -24.11 2.69
N PHE A 148 20.22 -24.24 2.12
CA PHE A 148 20.01 -24.54 0.69
C PHE A 148 19.49 -23.37 -0.15
N LEU A 149 19.36 -22.17 0.42
CA LEU A 149 18.86 -20.99 -0.31
C LEU A 149 19.72 -20.63 -1.54
N ASP A 150 21.04 -20.83 -1.45
CA ASP A 150 22.00 -20.60 -2.54
C ASP A 150 22.14 -21.79 -3.51
N HIS A 151 21.29 -22.81 -3.36
CA HIS A 151 21.31 -24.04 -4.16
C HIS A 151 19.99 -24.24 -4.91
N PRO A 152 19.80 -23.62 -6.10
CA PRO A 152 18.51 -23.52 -6.76
C PRO A 152 17.80 -24.85 -7.01
N GLU A 153 18.54 -25.91 -7.39
CA GLU A 153 17.95 -27.24 -7.64
C GLU A 153 17.39 -27.88 -6.36
N THR A 154 18.13 -27.74 -5.26
CA THR A 154 17.72 -28.29 -3.95
C THR A 154 16.58 -27.47 -3.37
N TYR A 155 16.67 -26.15 -3.46
CA TYR A 155 15.61 -25.25 -3.04
C TYR A 155 14.32 -25.45 -3.85
N ALA A 156 14.41 -25.67 -5.16
CA ALA A 156 13.25 -25.97 -6.00
C ALA A 156 12.55 -27.27 -5.56
N LEU A 157 13.32 -28.32 -5.21
CA LEU A 157 12.76 -29.55 -4.65
C LEU A 157 12.07 -29.30 -3.30
N ILE A 158 12.73 -28.60 -2.38
CA ILE A 158 12.21 -28.30 -1.04
C ILE A 158 10.91 -27.48 -1.13
N SER A 159 10.95 -26.35 -1.84
CA SER A 159 9.83 -25.41 -1.97
C SER A 159 8.62 -25.95 -2.73
N ALA A 160 8.80 -27.00 -3.53
CA ALA A 160 7.72 -27.70 -4.23
C ALA A 160 7.08 -28.82 -3.39
N THR A 161 7.64 -29.13 -2.21
CA THR A 161 7.16 -30.22 -1.37
C THR A 161 5.83 -29.84 -0.68
N PRO A 162 4.74 -30.62 -0.82
CA PRO A 162 3.47 -30.30 -0.17
C PRO A 162 3.58 -30.24 1.35
N GLY A 163 3.02 -29.21 2.00
CA GLY A 163 3.11 -29.02 3.46
C GLY A 163 4.32 -28.20 3.91
N PHE A 164 5.28 -27.95 3.01
CA PHE A 164 6.49 -27.20 3.32
C PHE A 164 6.17 -25.77 3.78
N TRP A 165 5.29 -25.07 3.05
CA TRP A 165 4.94 -23.69 3.36
C TRP A 165 4.12 -23.56 4.64
N ALA A 166 3.33 -24.59 4.99
CA ALA A 166 2.68 -24.68 6.28
C ALA A 166 3.71 -24.77 7.43
N CYS A 167 4.78 -25.53 7.24
CA CYS A 167 5.87 -25.62 8.22
C CYS A 167 6.63 -24.29 8.35
N VAL A 168 6.95 -23.62 7.24
CA VAL A 168 7.60 -22.28 7.26
C VAL A 168 6.71 -21.27 7.99
N ALA A 169 5.42 -21.25 7.67
CA ALA A 169 4.43 -20.40 8.36
C ALA A 169 4.37 -20.67 9.86
N LYS A 170 4.37 -21.96 10.26
CA LYS A 170 4.36 -22.35 11.66
C LYS A 170 5.66 -21.97 12.37
N SER A 171 6.82 -22.14 11.73
CA SER A 171 8.11 -21.63 12.24
C SER A 171 8.05 -20.12 12.49
N TRP A 172 7.47 -19.35 11.56
CA TRP A 172 7.31 -17.91 11.74
C TRP A 172 6.42 -17.57 12.94
N THR A 173 5.35 -18.32 13.21
CA THR A 173 4.54 -18.07 14.43
C THR A 173 5.34 -18.32 15.71
N VAL A 174 6.17 -19.36 15.72
CA VAL A 174 6.97 -19.78 16.87
C VAL A 174 8.18 -18.86 17.10
N LEU A 175 8.67 -18.20 16.05
CA LEU A 175 9.71 -17.17 16.12
C LEU A 175 9.39 -16.08 17.15
N THR A 176 8.11 -15.76 17.36
CA THR A 176 7.68 -14.77 18.37
C THR A 176 8.02 -15.16 19.81
N LEU A 177 8.28 -16.46 20.06
CA LEU A 177 8.65 -17.01 21.35
C LEU A 177 10.17 -17.08 21.57
N VAL A 178 10.97 -16.75 20.57
CA VAL A 178 12.45 -16.80 20.69
C VAL A 178 12.94 -15.53 21.36
N GLU A 179 13.53 -15.71 22.54
CA GLU A 179 14.03 -14.63 23.40
C GLU A 179 15.40 -14.09 22.95
N ASP A 180 16.26 -14.96 22.40
CA ASP A 180 17.59 -14.55 21.92
C ASP A 180 17.48 -13.68 20.65
N PRO A 181 17.92 -12.41 20.68
CA PRO A 181 17.80 -11.50 19.54
C PRO A 181 18.60 -11.96 18.32
N TYR A 182 19.73 -12.64 18.52
CA TYR A 182 20.58 -13.10 17.41
C TYR A 182 19.92 -14.25 16.66
N GLU A 183 19.42 -15.26 17.38
CA GLU A 183 18.68 -16.39 16.81
C GLU A 183 17.35 -15.92 16.20
N TYR A 184 16.64 -14.98 16.82
CA TYR A 184 15.44 -14.37 16.27
C TYR A 184 15.73 -13.72 14.91
N SER A 185 16.74 -12.85 14.84
CA SER A 185 17.10 -12.15 13.60
C SER A 185 17.61 -13.13 12.55
N PHE A 186 18.36 -14.17 12.93
CA PHE A 186 18.79 -15.22 12.01
C PHE A 186 17.62 -15.91 11.33
N MET A 187 16.65 -16.39 12.10
CA MET A 187 15.49 -17.05 11.53
C MET A 187 14.60 -16.10 10.73
N LEU A 188 14.45 -14.85 11.16
CA LEU A 188 13.65 -13.88 10.43
C LEU A 188 14.26 -13.59 9.05
N THR A 189 15.59 -13.50 8.97
CA THR A 189 16.32 -13.38 7.70
C THR A 189 15.97 -14.57 6.80
N ASP A 190 16.17 -15.80 7.29
CA ASP A 190 15.93 -17.03 6.51
C ASP A 190 14.48 -17.16 6.04
N ILE A 191 13.51 -16.88 6.92
CA ILE A 191 12.08 -16.88 6.56
C ILE A 191 11.81 -15.82 5.49
N GLY A 192 12.36 -14.62 5.64
CA GLY A 192 12.24 -13.56 4.64
C GLY A 192 12.83 -13.97 3.29
N GLU A 193 13.96 -14.67 3.28
CA GLU A 193 14.59 -15.18 2.05
C GLU A 193 13.77 -16.29 1.41
N LEU A 194 13.22 -17.21 2.19
CA LEU A 194 12.30 -18.24 1.70
C LEU A 194 11.07 -17.62 1.05
N LEU A 195 10.45 -16.64 1.71
CA LEU A 195 9.25 -15.97 1.20
C LEU A 195 9.52 -15.14 -0.06
N THR A 196 10.74 -14.63 -0.25
CA THR A 196 11.09 -13.78 -1.40
C THR A 196 11.64 -14.56 -2.59
N ASN A 197 12.45 -15.61 -2.37
CA ASN A 197 13.08 -16.39 -3.44
C ASN A 197 12.14 -17.38 -4.14
N SER A 198 11.04 -17.77 -3.48
CA SER A 198 10.15 -18.84 -3.94
C SER A 198 9.10 -18.41 -4.97
N ASP A 199 8.96 -17.13 -5.26
CA ASP A 199 7.83 -16.61 -6.03
C ASP A 199 6.48 -17.06 -5.39
N VAL A 200 6.39 -17.07 -4.05
CA VAL A 200 5.14 -17.37 -3.30
C VAL A 200 3.97 -16.54 -3.84
N ALA A 201 4.23 -15.30 -4.24
CA ALA A 201 3.22 -14.42 -4.79
C ALA A 201 2.62 -14.88 -6.12
N SER A 202 3.39 -15.52 -7.00
CA SER A 202 2.84 -16.04 -8.26
C SER A 202 2.09 -17.36 -8.09
N GLN A 203 2.14 -17.97 -6.91
CA GLN A 203 1.56 -19.27 -6.62
C GLN A 203 0.52 -19.18 -5.49
N PRO A 204 -0.75 -18.83 -5.79
CA PRO A 204 -1.80 -18.65 -4.79
C PRO A 204 -1.95 -19.81 -3.79
N GLN A 205 -1.70 -21.05 -4.24
CA GLN A 205 -1.78 -22.24 -3.39
C GLN A 205 -0.79 -22.21 -2.22
N ARG A 206 0.44 -21.71 -2.43
CA ARG A 206 1.46 -21.59 -1.37
C ARG A 206 1.03 -20.57 -0.33
N LEU A 207 0.43 -19.48 -0.79
CA LEU A 207 -0.06 -18.43 0.09
C LEU A 207 -1.30 -18.85 0.88
N ASP A 208 -2.21 -19.60 0.26
CA ASP A 208 -3.34 -20.24 0.95
C ASP A 208 -2.85 -21.23 2.02
N GLU A 209 -1.79 -21.97 1.73
CA GLU A 209 -1.13 -22.87 2.69
C GLU A 209 -0.54 -22.09 3.88
N ILE A 210 0.19 -21.00 3.62
CA ILE A 210 0.71 -20.09 4.67
C ILE A 210 -0.44 -19.53 5.50
N ILE A 211 -1.47 -18.96 4.88
CA ILE A 211 -2.62 -18.37 5.56
C ILE A 211 -3.34 -19.41 6.41
N SER A 212 -3.50 -20.63 5.91
CA SER A 212 -4.17 -21.72 6.63
C SER A 212 -3.35 -22.18 7.83
N ALA A 213 -2.03 -22.31 7.69
CA ALA A 213 -1.15 -22.71 8.77
C ALA A 213 -0.98 -21.64 9.86
N VAL A 214 -0.95 -20.37 9.47
CA VAL A 214 -1.00 -19.22 10.40
C VAL A 214 -2.39 -19.10 11.03
N GLY A 215 -3.45 -19.50 10.31
CA GLY A 215 -4.84 -19.60 10.79
C GLY A 215 -5.78 -18.56 10.20
N SER A 216 -5.29 -17.37 9.85
CA SER A 216 -6.08 -16.35 9.14
C SER A 216 -5.20 -15.27 8.50
N VAL A 217 -5.77 -14.55 7.53
CA VAL A 217 -5.13 -13.36 6.92
C VAL A 217 -4.86 -12.27 7.95
N ASP A 218 -5.76 -12.08 8.93
CA ASP A 218 -5.59 -11.08 10.00
C ASP A 218 -4.45 -11.45 10.96
N TYR A 219 -4.26 -12.74 11.23
CA TYR A 219 -3.16 -13.20 12.08
C TYR A 219 -1.83 -13.15 11.32
N LEU A 220 -1.81 -13.47 10.02
CA LEU A 220 -0.62 -13.27 9.16
C LEU A 220 -0.22 -11.79 9.11
N ALA A 221 -1.17 -10.87 8.95
CA ALA A 221 -0.90 -9.44 9.00
C ALA A 221 -0.34 -9.02 10.37
N ALA A 222 -0.87 -9.54 11.48
CA ALA A 222 -0.36 -9.24 12.81
C ALA A 222 1.07 -9.76 12.99
N LEU A 223 1.35 -10.97 12.48
CA LEU A 223 2.68 -11.58 12.52
C LEU A 223 3.71 -10.74 11.74
N VAL A 224 3.35 -10.30 10.52
CA VAL A 224 4.19 -9.39 9.71
C VAL A 224 4.51 -8.10 10.47
N VAL A 225 3.51 -7.44 11.06
CA VAL A 225 3.71 -6.19 11.79
C VAL A 225 4.55 -6.41 13.05
N SER A 226 4.28 -7.48 13.81
CA SER A 226 5.10 -7.84 14.98
C SER A 226 6.55 -8.08 14.56
N SER A 227 6.79 -8.78 13.44
CA SER A 227 8.16 -9.03 12.99
C SER A 227 8.90 -7.77 12.57
N ILE A 228 8.23 -6.80 11.94
CA ILE A 228 8.82 -5.48 11.66
C ILE A 228 9.14 -4.77 12.96
N HIS A 229 8.19 -4.75 13.90
CA HIS A 229 8.37 -4.11 15.21
C HIS A 229 9.53 -4.72 16.00
N ASP A 230 9.56 -6.04 16.12
CA ASP A 230 10.60 -6.79 16.80
C ASP A 230 11.98 -6.58 16.14
N ALA A 231 12.07 -6.59 14.81
CA ALA A 231 13.32 -6.31 14.11
C ALA A 231 13.85 -4.89 14.39
N VAL A 232 12.94 -3.92 14.57
CA VAL A 232 13.26 -2.52 14.91
C VAL A 232 13.68 -2.37 16.38
N GLN A 233 13.02 -3.06 17.32
CA GLN A 233 13.20 -2.86 18.77
C GLN A 233 14.26 -3.76 19.41
N ARG A 234 14.52 -4.95 18.85
CA ARG A 234 15.46 -5.94 19.40
C ARG A 234 16.95 -5.76 19.05
N PRO A 235 17.44 -4.79 18.26
CA PRO A 235 18.89 -4.65 18.06
C PRO A 235 19.59 -4.41 19.40
N THR A 236 20.47 -5.33 19.81
CA THR A 236 21.37 -5.12 20.94
C THR A 236 22.55 -4.26 20.50
N ALA A 237 23.26 -3.64 21.45
CA ALA A 237 24.46 -2.85 21.14
C ALA A 237 25.57 -3.69 20.47
N GLU A 238 25.48 -5.02 20.57
CA GLU A 238 26.42 -5.99 20.01
C GLU A 238 26.01 -6.50 18.62
N MET A 239 24.75 -6.29 18.20
CA MET A 239 24.24 -6.82 16.95
C MET A 239 24.61 -5.91 15.77
N ASP A 240 25.04 -6.51 14.66
CA ASP A 240 25.28 -5.76 13.43
C ASP A 240 23.97 -5.13 12.95
N CYS A 241 23.91 -3.80 12.95
CA CYS A 241 22.77 -3.00 12.49
C CYS A 241 22.32 -3.32 11.05
N ARG A 242 23.15 -4.01 10.27
CA ARG A 242 22.79 -4.53 8.94
C ARG A 242 21.75 -5.64 9.01
N ARG A 243 21.69 -6.42 10.08
CA ARG A 243 20.77 -7.58 10.14
C ARG A 243 19.29 -7.18 10.24
N PRO A 244 18.89 -6.25 11.14
CA PRO A 244 17.55 -5.66 11.11
C PRO A 244 17.17 -5.06 9.77
N VAL A 245 18.15 -4.45 9.08
CA VAL A 245 17.96 -3.91 7.73
C VAL A 245 17.57 -5.00 6.75
N TYR A 246 18.29 -6.13 6.75
CA TYR A 246 17.99 -7.27 5.89
C TYR A 246 16.63 -7.89 6.24
N ASP A 247 16.33 -8.11 7.51
CA ASP A 247 15.05 -8.69 7.97
C ASP A 247 13.86 -7.87 7.48
N ILE A 248 13.89 -6.56 7.73
CA ILE A 248 12.84 -5.64 7.32
C ILE A 248 12.75 -5.61 5.79
N ASN A 249 13.87 -5.49 5.09
CA ASN A 249 13.89 -5.49 3.62
C ASN A 249 13.20 -6.74 3.05
N ARG A 250 13.51 -7.95 3.56
CA ARG A 250 12.89 -9.18 3.07
C ARG A 250 11.39 -9.24 3.35
N LEU A 251 10.95 -8.79 4.52
CA LEU A 251 9.52 -8.68 4.83
C LEU A 251 8.82 -7.67 3.91
N MET A 252 9.43 -6.52 3.65
CA MET A 252 8.90 -5.50 2.74
C MET A 252 8.74 -6.06 1.33
N VAL A 253 9.75 -6.78 0.83
CA VAL A 253 9.73 -7.44 -0.48
C VAL A 253 8.63 -8.50 -0.53
N PHE A 254 8.47 -9.32 0.52
CA PHE A 254 7.37 -10.28 0.59
C PHE A 254 5.99 -9.60 0.47
N ILE A 255 5.74 -8.54 1.25
CA ILE A 255 4.47 -7.79 1.18
C ILE A 255 4.29 -7.17 -0.21
N GLU A 256 5.37 -6.68 -0.82
CA GLU A 256 5.41 -6.14 -2.17
C GLU A 256 4.87 -7.15 -3.19
N HIS A 257 5.39 -8.36 -3.14
CA HIS A 257 5.08 -9.43 -4.09
C HIS A 257 3.65 -9.94 -3.89
N VAL A 258 3.20 -10.07 -2.65
CA VAL A 258 1.81 -10.47 -2.33
C VAL A 258 0.78 -9.35 -2.62
N GLY A 259 1.21 -8.26 -3.27
CA GLY A 259 0.45 -7.10 -3.76
C GLY A 259 -0.95 -7.36 -4.29
N GLU A 260 -1.18 -8.49 -4.94
CA GLU A 260 -2.46 -8.83 -5.55
C GLU A 260 -3.53 -9.28 -4.53
N LEU A 261 -3.12 -9.70 -3.33
CA LEU A 261 -4.05 -10.07 -2.26
C LEU A 261 -4.58 -8.84 -1.52
N LYS A 262 -5.61 -8.24 -2.10
CA LYS A 262 -6.42 -7.20 -1.44
C LYS A 262 -6.80 -7.53 0.02
N PRO A 263 -7.16 -8.77 0.41
CA PRO A 263 -7.46 -9.10 1.80
C PRO A 263 -6.29 -8.85 2.76
N LEU A 264 -5.06 -9.21 2.37
CA LEU A 264 -3.87 -9.04 3.21
C LEU A 264 -3.56 -7.55 3.44
N TYR A 265 -3.68 -6.71 2.42
CA TYR A 265 -3.49 -5.26 2.58
C TYR A 265 -4.51 -4.60 3.50
N VAL A 266 -5.77 -5.06 3.44
CA VAL A 266 -6.81 -4.60 4.38
C VAL A 266 -6.52 -5.07 5.80
N ALA A 267 -5.98 -6.28 5.97
CA ALA A 267 -5.56 -6.79 7.27
C ALA A 267 -4.35 -6.02 7.82
N LEU A 268 -3.28 -5.83 7.02
CA LEU A 268 -2.09 -5.06 7.38
C LEU A 268 -2.43 -3.63 7.84
N ASN A 269 -3.42 -3.00 7.20
CA ASN A 269 -3.97 -1.73 7.65
C ASN A 269 -4.50 -1.75 9.08
N THR A 270 -5.28 -2.80 9.36
CA THR A 270 -6.03 -2.94 10.58
C THR A 270 -5.08 -3.21 11.74
N LYS A 271 -3.89 -3.74 11.40
CA LYS A 271 -2.76 -3.97 12.29
C LYS A 271 -1.73 -2.83 12.33
N GLU A 272 -2.04 -1.66 11.77
CA GLU A 272 -1.20 -0.46 11.88
C GLU A 272 0.20 -0.61 11.24
N CYS A 273 0.32 -1.47 10.23
CA CYS A 273 1.58 -1.72 9.52
C CYS A 273 2.20 -0.42 8.98
N ALA A 274 1.38 0.50 8.50
CA ALA A 274 1.85 1.71 7.86
C ALA A 274 2.50 2.67 8.88
N GLU A 275 1.98 2.72 10.10
CA GLU A 275 2.56 3.44 11.23
C GLU A 275 3.89 2.86 11.66
N GLU A 276 3.98 1.53 11.75
CA GLU A 276 5.23 0.84 12.10
C GLU A 276 6.31 1.16 11.07
N VAL A 277 5.98 1.08 9.77
CA VAL A 277 6.89 1.43 8.67
C VAL A 277 7.38 2.88 8.74
N VAL A 278 6.52 3.83 9.12
CA VAL A 278 6.97 5.22 9.34
C VAL A 278 7.92 5.32 10.55
N GLY A 279 7.64 4.57 11.63
CA GLY A 279 8.53 4.43 12.77
C GLY A 279 9.90 3.88 12.36
N THR A 280 9.92 2.86 11.51
CA THR A 280 11.12 2.25 10.93
C THR A 280 11.95 3.27 10.14
N ILE A 281 11.33 4.06 9.25
CA ILE A 281 12.05 5.11 8.49
C ILE A 281 12.71 6.09 9.44
N LEU A 282 11.98 6.55 10.46
CA LEU A 282 12.51 7.51 11.45
C LEU A 282 13.70 6.91 12.21
N LEU A 283 13.59 5.67 12.67
CA LEU A 283 14.70 4.98 13.35
C LEU A 283 15.94 4.91 12.45
N PHE A 284 15.79 4.49 11.19
CA PHE A 284 16.93 4.35 10.28
C PHE A 284 17.53 5.69 9.84
N CYS A 285 16.77 6.79 9.90
CA CYS A 285 17.33 8.12 9.74
C CYS A 285 18.23 8.54 10.93
N ASP A 286 17.96 7.99 12.12
CA ASP A 286 18.75 8.26 13.34
C ASP A 286 19.99 7.34 13.46
N ILE A 287 19.95 6.15 12.85
CA ILE A 287 21.06 5.18 12.88
C ILE A 287 22.12 5.50 11.81
N ASN A 288 23.39 5.49 12.22
CA ASN A 288 24.54 5.67 11.32
C ASN A 288 24.98 4.36 10.67
N THR A 289 24.14 3.76 9.83
CA THR A 289 24.51 2.56 9.04
C THR A 289 24.52 2.85 7.54
N GLN A 290 25.42 2.22 6.78
CA GLN A 290 25.48 2.41 5.34
C GLN A 290 24.24 1.85 4.63
N ASP A 291 23.66 0.75 5.14
CA ASP A 291 22.57 0.04 4.46
C ASP A 291 21.16 0.60 4.74
N ALA A 292 21.03 1.62 5.60
CA ALA A 292 19.73 2.20 5.96
C ALA A 292 18.98 2.79 4.75
N GLY A 293 19.70 3.25 3.72
CA GLY A 293 19.10 3.80 2.50
C GLY A 293 18.23 2.77 1.77
N LEU A 294 18.65 1.50 1.73
CA LEU A 294 17.89 0.41 1.12
C LEU A 294 16.56 0.19 1.85
N VAL A 295 16.57 0.16 3.19
CA VAL A 295 15.34 -0.04 3.98
C VAL A 295 14.39 1.14 3.85
N ILE A 296 14.92 2.36 3.90
CA ILE A 296 14.13 3.57 3.73
C ILE A 296 13.40 3.54 2.38
N ASP A 297 14.10 3.21 1.29
CA ASP A 297 13.49 3.11 -0.04
C ASP A 297 12.38 2.04 -0.08
N GLN A 298 12.62 0.87 0.52
CA GLN A 298 11.64 -0.22 0.56
C GLN A 298 10.42 0.10 1.41
N CYS A 299 10.61 0.78 2.53
CA CYS A 299 9.52 1.33 3.35
C CYS A 299 8.68 2.33 2.55
N LEU A 300 9.31 3.23 1.79
CA LEU A 300 8.61 4.20 0.93
C LEU A 300 7.84 3.50 -0.20
N LYS A 301 8.44 2.50 -0.85
CA LYS A 301 7.79 1.66 -1.87
C LYS A 301 6.59 0.91 -1.31
N LEU A 302 6.70 0.33 -0.11
CA LEU A 302 5.58 -0.34 0.54
C LEU A 302 4.44 0.66 0.83
N ILE A 303 4.73 1.80 1.46
CA ILE A 303 3.70 2.82 1.73
C ILE A 303 3.02 3.24 0.42
N ARG A 304 3.79 3.49 -0.65
CA ARG A 304 3.26 3.81 -1.99
C ARG A 304 2.30 2.72 -2.48
N ARG A 305 2.71 1.44 -2.45
CA ARG A 305 1.85 0.32 -2.90
C ARG A 305 0.61 0.16 -2.04
N MET A 306 0.74 0.24 -0.73
CA MET A 306 -0.40 0.18 0.19
C MET A 306 -1.43 1.27 -0.10
N VAL A 307 -0.98 2.51 -0.40
CA VAL A 307 -1.93 3.57 -0.77
C VAL A 307 -2.57 3.31 -2.14
N MET A 308 -1.80 2.84 -3.13
CA MET A 308 -2.32 2.58 -4.47
C MET A 308 -3.37 1.47 -4.50
N LEU A 309 -3.16 0.37 -3.76
CA LEU A 309 -4.01 -0.82 -3.81
C LEU A 309 -5.41 -0.64 -3.20
N ILE A 310 -5.59 0.32 -2.29
CA ILE A 310 -6.76 0.35 -1.39
C ILE A 310 -7.84 1.35 -1.88
N GLY A 311 -7.61 2.02 -3.02
CA GLY A 311 -8.59 2.95 -3.62
C GLY A 311 -8.70 4.28 -2.86
N SER A 312 -9.36 5.31 -3.41
CA SER A 312 -9.36 6.67 -2.81
C SER A 312 -9.82 6.69 -1.37
N LEU A 313 -11.00 6.15 -1.09
CA LEU A 313 -11.70 6.43 0.16
C LEU A 313 -11.02 5.80 1.38
N PRO A 314 -10.59 4.53 1.34
CA PRO A 314 -9.68 4.00 2.35
C PRO A 314 -8.34 4.73 2.35
N ALA A 315 -7.72 5.04 1.20
CA ALA A 315 -6.45 5.75 1.13
C ALA A 315 -6.49 7.11 1.88
N THR A 316 -7.61 7.83 1.87
CA THR A 316 -7.75 9.06 2.67
C THR A 316 -7.59 8.83 4.16
N ARG A 317 -8.12 7.72 4.68
CA ARG A 317 -8.01 7.39 6.10
C ARG A 317 -6.58 7.03 6.46
N TRP A 318 -5.89 6.33 5.55
CA TRP A 318 -4.50 5.93 5.69
C TRP A 318 -3.57 7.12 5.68
N LEU A 319 -3.63 7.94 4.64
CA LEU A 319 -2.74 9.09 4.52
C LEU A 319 -2.91 10.04 5.71
N ARG A 320 -4.16 10.22 6.18
CA ARG A 320 -4.45 10.93 7.43
C ARG A 320 -3.76 10.30 8.65
N ARG A 321 -3.81 8.97 8.78
CA ARG A 321 -3.13 8.25 9.88
C ARG A 321 -1.61 8.43 9.77
N LEU A 322 -1.02 8.14 8.61
CA LEU A 322 0.41 8.31 8.33
C LEU A 322 0.91 9.73 8.67
N LEU A 323 0.18 10.77 8.27
CA LEU A 323 0.51 12.15 8.62
C LEU A 323 0.50 12.38 10.14
N LYS A 324 -0.49 11.83 10.86
CA LYS A 324 -0.54 11.87 12.34
C LYS A 324 0.63 11.11 12.98
N HIS A 325 1.11 10.06 12.32
CA HIS A 325 2.27 9.26 12.74
C HIS A 325 3.61 9.78 12.20
N ARG A 326 3.68 11.08 11.87
CA ARG A 326 4.93 11.79 11.52
C ARG A 326 5.50 11.42 10.14
N LEU A 327 4.69 10.93 9.20
CA LEU A 327 5.13 10.68 7.81
C LEU A 327 5.89 11.87 7.21
N LEU A 328 5.36 13.09 7.39
CA LEU A 328 6.00 14.28 6.83
C LEU A 328 7.42 14.50 7.39
N ARG A 329 7.62 14.25 8.69
CA ARG A 329 8.94 14.31 9.33
C ARG A 329 9.87 13.23 8.77
N ALA A 330 9.36 12.01 8.61
CA ALA A 330 10.11 10.89 8.06
C ALA A 330 10.61 11.18 6.65
N LEU A 331 9.76 11.78 5.79
CA LEU A 331 10.14 12.15 4.42
C LEU A 331 11.24 13.22 4.39
N VAL A 332 11.16 14.26 5.24
CA VAL A 332 12.19 15.32 5.32
C VAL A 332 13.52 14.74 5.79
N LEU A 333 13.50 13.96 6.88
CA LEU A 333 14.72 13.34 7.42
C LEU A 333 15.34 12.35 6.43
N ALA A 334 14.54 11.51 5.78
CA ALA A 334 15.00 10.60 4.73
C ALA A 334 15.66 11.35 3.56
N THR A 335 15.08 12.49 3.14
CA THR A 335 15.64 13.34 2.08
C THR A 335 17.06 13.79 2.45
N VAL A 336 17.24 14.40 3.62
CA VAL A 336 18.54 14.91 4.08
C VAL A 336 19.54 13.78 4.31
N TRP A 337 19.09 12.69 4.93
CA TRP A 337 19.94 11.54 5.27
C TRP A 337 20.49 10.87 4.01
N CYS A 338 19.63 10.59 3.02
CA CYS A 338 20.03 9.91 1.78
C CYS A 338 20.96 10.75 0.92
N GLU A 339 20.69 12.06 0.77
CA GLU A 339 21.55 12.98 0.03
C GLU A 339 22.98 13.01 0.61
N ARG A 340 23.11 13.17 1.93
CA ARG A 340 24.42 13.19 2.61
C ARG A 340 25.22 11.89 2.45
N ARG A 341 24.55 10.79 2.12
CA ARG A 341 25.16 9.46 1.99
C ARG A 341 25.27 8.98 0.54
N GLY A 342 24.79 9.76 -0.42
CA GLY A 342 24.77 9.38 -1.83
C GLY A 342 23.81 8.23 -2.17
N TRP A 343 22.76 8.02 -1.36
CA TRP A 343 21.71 7.05 -1.66
C TRP A 343 20.63 7.69 -2.54
N ASP A 344 20.39 7.12 -3.73
CA ASP A 344 19.34 7.60 -4.61
C ASP A 344 17.98 6.98 -4.27
N ILE A 345 17.20 7.70 -3.46
CA ILE A 345 15.77 7.40 -3.21
C ILE A 345 14.86 8.44 -3.88
N THR A 346 15.39 9.19 -4.85
CA THR A 346 14.77 10.36 -5.46
C THR A 346 13.44 10.00 -6.12
N GLU A 347 13.36 8.85 -6.80
CA GLU A 347 12.12 8.40 -7.44
C GLU A 347 10.99 8.19 -6.43
N SER A 348 11.28 7.45 -5.36
CA SER A 348 10.34 7.18 -4.27
C SER A 348 9.86 8.48 -3.65
N LEU A 349 10.77 9.36 -3.21
CA LEU A 349 10.40 10.65 -2.61
C LEU A 349 9.65 11.57 -3.59
N ARG A 350 10.08 11.66 -4.86
CA ARG A 350 9.41 12.47 -5.88
C ARG A 350 7.97 12.01 -6.09
N TYR A 351 7.69 10.71 -6.06
CA TYR A 351 6.33 10.20 -6.11
C TYR A 351 5.46 10.71 -4.94
N PHE A 352 6.00 10.72 -3.72
CA PHE A 352 5.27 11.26 -2.56
C PHE A 352 4.94 12.74 -2.73
N LEU A 353 5.92 13.55 -3.14
CA LEU A 353 5.82 15.00 -3.23
C LEU A 353 5.01 15.47 -4.44
N SER A 354 5.07 14.73 -5.54
CA SER A 354 4.47 15.14 -6.82
C SER A 354 3.13 14.48 -7.10
N VAL A 355 2.85 13.32 -6.50
CA VAL A 355 1.63 12.53 -6.79
C VAL A 355 0.83 12.28 -5.52
N LEU A 356 1.38 11.54 -4.56
CA LEU A 356 0.60 10.99 -3.45
C LEU A 356 0.10 12.06 -2.47
N LEU A 357 0.98 12.91 -1.95
CA LEU A 357 0.58 13.94 -0.99
C LEU A 357 -0.31 15.01 -1.64
N PRO A 358 0.06 15.66 -2.77
CA PRO A 358 -0.79 16.66 -3.40
C PRO A 358 -2.21 16.16 -3.68
N SER A 359 -2.33 14.94 -4.17
CA SER A 359 -3.64 14.36 -4.46
C SER A 359 -4.44 14.00 -3.21
N GLY A 360 -3.76 13.62 -2.13
CA GLY A 360 -4.38 13.42 -0.81
C GLY A 360 -4.93 14.71 -0.19
N LEU A 361 -4.31 15.86 -0.46
CA LEU A 361 -4.69 17.15 0.14
C LEU A 361 -6.03 17.71 -0.36
N VAL A 362 -6.66 17.12 -1.38
CA VAL A 362 -8.04 17.46 -1.78
C VAL A 362 -9.08 16.93 -0.79
N TYR A 363 -8.69 16.04 0.11
CA TYR A 363 -9.57 15.47 1.12
C TYR A 363 -9.44 16.26 2.42
N LEU A 364 -10.55 16.84 2.88
CA LEU A 364 -10.63 17.74 4.03
C LEU A 364 -9.92 17.17 5.26
N LYS A 365 -10.18 15.90 5.59
CA LYS A 365 -9.59 15.25 6.76
C LYS A 365 -8.08 14.97 6.62
N VAL A 366 -7.58 14.81 5.40
CA VAL A 366 -6.14 14.65 5.13
C VAL A 366 -5.47 16.01 5.24
N LEU A 367 -6.06 17.04 4.65
CA LEU A 367 -5.57 18.41 4.72
C LEU A 367 -5.49 18.94 6.15
N ASP A 368 -6.51 18.66 6.99
CA ASP A 368 -6.48 18.99 8.42
C ASP A 368 -5.29 18.31 9.13
N ALA A 369 -5.07 17.00 8.89
CA ALA A 369 -3.95 16.29 9.49
C ALA A 369 -2.58 16.75 8.93
N TYR A 370 -2.55 17.18 7.67
CA TYR A 370 -1.36 17.78 7.07
C TYR A 370 -1.01 19.11 7.74
N ARG A 371 -1.99 20.01 7.96
CA ARG A 371 -1.77 21.27 8.69
C ARG A 371 -1.11 21.04 10.03
N ASP A 372 -1.61 20.06 10.79
CA ASP A 372 -1.05 19.70 12.10
C ASP A 372 0.35 19.09 12.00
N ALA A 373 0.64 18.33 10.94
CA ALA A 373 1.95 17.72 10.70
C ALA A 373 2.99 18.74 10.22
N LEU A 374 2.60 19.70 9.37
CA LEU A 374 3.45 20.75 8.82
C LEU A 374 4.05 21.62 9.93
N GLY A 375 3.23 22.02 10.91
CA GLY A 375 3.71 22.80 12.06
C GLY A 375 4.77 22.09 12.90
N LYS A 376 4.93 20.77 12.79
CA LYS A 376 5.91 19.96 13.54
C LYS A 376 7.23 19.71 12.79
N VAL A 377 7.33 20.16 11.53
CA VAL A 377 8.51 19.96 10.68
C VAL A 377 9.04 21.26 10.09
N GLN A 378 8.45 22.40 10.44
CA GLN A 378 8.82 23.70 9.89
C GLN A 378 10.30 24.03 10.15
N ASP A 379 10.80 23.67 11.32
CA ASP A 379 12.21 23.79 11.71
C ASP A 379 13.14 22.97 10.80
N LEU A 380 12.75 21.73 10.48
CA LEU A 380 13.51 20.85 9.59
C LEU A 380 13.52 21.35 8.15
N LEU A 381 12.39 21.88 7.68
CA LEU A 381 12.25 22.42 6.32
C LEU A 381 13.04 23.72 6.11
N SER A 382 13.32 24.47 7.18
CA SER A 382 14.14 25.68 7.15
C SER A 382 15.62 25.43 7.47
N ALA A 383 16.02 24.18 7.68
CA ALA A 383 17.41 23.83 7.90
C ALA A 383 18.22 23.98 6.60
N HIS A 384 19.39 24.62 6.68
CA HIS A 384 20.25 24.86 5.51
C HIS A 384 20.58 23.58 4.74
N ASP A 385 20.83 22.48 5.45
CA ASP A 385 21.16 21.19 4.85
C ASP A 385 20.03 20.62 3.99
N PHE A 386 18.78 20.96 4.28
CA PHE A 386 17.62 20.54 3.49
C PHE A 386 17.52 21.33 2.18
N GLU A 387 17.82 22.64 2.20
CA GLU A 387 17.80 23.49 1.00
C GLU A 387 18.84 23.07 -0.05
N GLN A 388 19.91 22.41 0.39
CA GLN A 388 20.97 21.91 -0.50
C GLN A 388 20.65 20.55 -1.15
N THR A 389 19.53 19.92 -0.79
CA THR A 389 19.16 18.60 -1.32
C THR A 389 18.65 18.70 -2.77
N GLY A 390 18.86 17.65 -3.57
CA GLY A 390 18.38 17.59 -4.96
C GLY A 390 16.86 17.60 -5.10
N LEU A 391 16.12 17.49 -3.99
CA LEU A 391 14.66 17.45 -3.92
C LEU A 391 14.03 18.74 -3.37
N TYR A 392 14.83 19.76 -3.04
CA TYR A 392 14.32 21.00 -2.44
C TYR A 392 13.27 21.69 -3.34
N GLU A 393 13.47 21.66 -4.65
CA GLU A 393 12.53 22.24 -5.62
C GLU A 393 11.19 21.49 -5.68
N GLU A 394 11.20 20.16 -5.64
CA GLU A 394 10.00 19.34 -5.53
C GLU A 394 9.23 19.63 -4.23
N TRP A 395 9.95 19.77 -3.11
CA TRP A 395 9.36 20.17 -1.84
C TRP A 395 8.74 21.56 -1.90
N ARG A 396 9.41 22.54 -2.50
CA ARG A 396 8.87 23.90 -2.67
C ARG A 396 7.57 23.90 -3.49
N ARG A 397 7.52 23.13 -4.58
CA ARG A 397 6.29 22.98 -5.39
C ARG A 397 5.17 22.29 -4.61
N PHE A 398 5.51 21.27 -3.83
CA PHE A 398 4.56 20.60 -2.95
C PHE A 398 3.98 21.56 -1.90
N LEU A 399 4.84 22.31 -1.19
CA LEU A 399 4.44 23.28 -0.16
C LEU A 399 3.54 24.37 -0.76
N ALA A 400 3.92 24.96 -1.89
CA ALA A 400 3.09 25.96 -2.58
C ALA A 400 1.70 25.40 -2.96
N SER A 401 1.64 24.13 -3.37
CA SER A 401 0.38 23.47 -3.67
C SER A 401 -0.43 23.14 -2.40
N ALA A 402 0.24 22.91 -1.28
CA ALA A 402 -0.42 22.66 0.00
C ALA A 402 -0.96 23.96 0.62
N ASP A 403 -0.20 25.05 0.53
CA ASP A 403 -0.60 26.39 0.98
C ASP A 403 -1.86 26.86 0.26
N GLU A 404 -1.92 26.72 -1.07
CA GLU A 404 -3.14 27.02 -1.85
C GLU A 404 -4.38 26.26 -1.32
N ARG A 405 -4.20 25.01 -0.90
CA ARG A 405 -5.30 24.21 -0.35
C ARG A 405 -5.65 24.63 1.08
N LEU A 406 -4.67 25.03 1.89
CA LEU A 406 -4.88 25.56 3.24
C LEU A 406 -5.59 26.93 3.19
N GLU A 407 -5.28 27.77 2.22
CA GLU A 407 -6.00 29.02 1.93
C GLU A 407 -7.47 28.73 1.58
N ALA A 408 -7.72 27.78 0.68
CA ALA A 408 -9.08 27.34 0.35
C ALA A 408 -9.83 26.76 1.57
N LEU A 409 -9.12 26.07 2.48
CA LEU A 409 -9.68 25.58 3.74
C LEU A 409 -10.03 26.72 4.69
N ALA A 410 -9.16 27.73 4.82
CA ALA A 410 -9.42 28.91 5.64
C ALA A 410 -10.62 29.70 5.09
N GLU A 411 -10.72 29.86 3.78
CA GLU A 411 -11.89 30.44 3.12
C GLU A 411 -13.15 29.63 3.42
N TYR A 412 -13.11 28.30 3.23
CA TYR A 412 -14.21 27.38 3.53
C TYR A 412 -14.70 27.48 4.98
N GLN A 413 -13.78 27.70 5.94
CA GLN A 413 -14.07 27.84 7.36
C GLN A 413 -14.51 29.26 7.75
N SER A 414 -14.43 30.23 6.84
CA SER A 414 -14.78 31.62 7.11
C SER A 414 -16.30 31.84 7.17
N PRO A 415 -16.78 32.81 7.97
CA PRO A 415 -18.20 33.20 7.97
C PRO A 415 -18.72 33.67 6.61
N LEU A 416 -17.82 34.21 5.76
CA LEU A 416 -18.17 34.65 4.40
C LEU A 416 -18.57 33.47 3.51
N PHE A 417 -17.90 32.33 3.67
CA PHE A 417 -18.26 31.13 2.93
C PHE A 417 -19.63 30.61 3.34
N GLU A 418 -19.94 30.61 4.64
CA GLU A 418 -21.29 30.25 5.14
C GLU A 418 -22.37 31.18 4.57
N ALA A 419 -22.08 32.48 4.41
CA ALA A 419 -23.01 33.43 3.78
C ALA A 419 -23.21 33.19 2.27
N ARG A 420 -22.20 32.60 1.60
CA ARG A 420 -22.22 32.28 0.15
C ARG A 420 -22.68 30.86 -0.17
N LYS A 421 -22.81 29.98 0.83
CA LYS A 421 -23.39 28.66 0.67
C LYS A 421 -24.85 28.82 0.26
N ALA A 422 -25.17 28.40 -0.95
CA ALA A 422 -26.53 28.48 -1.40
C ALA A 422 -27.39 27.42 -0.71
N CYS A 423 -28.36 27.85 0.11
CA CYS A 423 -29.28 27.04 0.93
C CYS A 423 -28.82 25.61 1.31
N ASP A 424 -27.60 25.49 1.80
CA ASP A 424 -27.07 24.36 2.57
C ASP A 424 -27.10 24.74 4.07
N SER A 425 -28.06 25.57 4.50
CA SER A 425 -28.09 26.13 5.85
C SER A 425 -28.24 25.03 6.91
N ASP A 426 -27.18 24.79 7.68
CA ASP A 426 -27.11 23.86 8.82
C ASP A 426 -28.11 24.18 9.96
N GLN A 427 -28.82 25.32 9.89
CA GLN A 427 -29.86 25.68 10.88
C GLN A 427 -31.12 24.80 10.79
N ALA A 428 -31.34 24.11 9.67
CA ALA A 428 -32.30 23.01 9.64
C ALA A 428 -31.55 21.73 10.04
N SER A 429 -31.64 21.34 11.31
CA SER A 429 -31.00 20.12 11.87
C SER A 429 -31.32 18.82 11.11
N VAL A 430 -32.26 18.86 10.15
CA VAL A 430 -32.56 17.80 9.20
C VAL A 430 -32.75 18.40 7.80
N LEU A 431 -31.72 18.32 6.96
CA LEU A 431 -31.89 18.56 5.52
C LEU A 431 -32.98 17.61 4.99
N LYS A 432 -34.01 18.16 4.36
CA LYS A 432 -35.09 17.38 3.79
C LYS A 432 -34.61 16.78 2.48
N ARG A 433 -34.58 15.46 2.40
CA ARG A 433 -34.30 14.75 1.14
C ARG A 433 -35.53 14.82 0.25
N CYS A 434 -35.32 14.89 -1.06
CA CYS A 434 -36.39 14.63 -2.00
C CYS A 434 -36.98 13.24 -1.70
N SER A 435 -38.29 13.15 -1.48
CA SER A 435 -38.96 11.88 -1.14
C SER A 435 -38.94 10.88 -2.29
N GLY A 436 -38.86 11.35 -3.53
CA GLY A 436 -38.72 10.52 -4.73
C GLY A 436 -37.33 9.92 -4.82
N CYS A 437 -36.35 10.71 -5.26
CA CYS A 437 -35.01 10.18 -5.54
C CYS A 437 -34.12 10.02 -4.32
N LYS A 438 -34.38 10.69 -3.19
CA LYS A 438 -33.48 10.74 -2.02
C LYS A 438 -32.05 11.27 -2.30
N ALA A 439 -31.77 11.69 -3.54
CA ALA A 439 -30.46 12.18 -3.98
C ALA A 439 -30.29 13.70 -3.76
N ALA A 440 -31.37 14.48 -3.90
CA ALA A 440 -31.37 15.92 -3.68
C ALA A 440 -31.72 16.26 -2.22
N TYR A 441 -31.03 17.25 -1.66
CA TYR A 441 -31.20 17.74 -0.30
C TYR A 441 -31.68 19.19 -0.35
N TYR A 442 -32.59 19.55 0.55
CA TYR A 442 -33.14 20.90 0.64
C TYR A 442 -33.21 21.34 2.10
N CYS A 443 -32.76 22.57 2.35
CA CYS A 443 -32.88 23.25 3.64
C CYS A 443 -34.35 23.40 4.10
N SER A 444 -35.32 23.44 3.17
CA SER A 444 -36.74 23.61 3.49
C SER A 444 -37.66 23.04 2.41
N VAL A 445 -38.93 22.85 2.73
CA VAL A 445 -39.98 22.47 1.75
C VAL A 445 -40.15 23.56 0.69
N LYS A 446 -39.96 24.84 1.04
CA LYS A 446 -40.01 25.95 0.08
C LYS A 446 -38.89 25.80 -0.96
N CYS A 447 -37.68 25.49 -0.52
CA CYS A 447 -36.54 25.25 -1.42
C CYS A 447 -36.71 23.95 -2.22
N GLN A 448 -37.29 22.90 -1.64
CA GLN A 448 -37.66 21.70 -2.38
C GLN A 448 -38.69 21.99 -3.47
N LYS A 449 -39.77 22.72 -3.17
CA LYS A 449 -40.77 23.14 -4.16
C LYS A 449 -40.17 24.03 -5.25
N ASN A 450 -39.26 24.92 -4.88
CA ASN A 450 -38.57 25.77 -5.84
C ASN A 450 -37.65 24.95 -6.75
N GLY A 451 -36.79 24.10 -6.17
CA GLY A 451 -35.94 23.17 -6.91
C GLY A 451 -36.72 22.22 -7.81
N TRP A 452 -37.90 21.76 -7.35
CA TRP A 452 -38.85 20.98 -8.14
C TRP A 452 -39.28 21.71 -9.41
N LYS A 453 -39.76 22.96 -9.26
CA LYS A 453 -40.18 23.82 -10.39
C LYS A 453 -39.01 24.22 -11.30
N LEU A 454 -37.80 24.34 -10.76
CA LEU A 454 -36.59 24.70 -11.50
C LEU A 454 -35.94 23.53 -12.25
N GLY A 455 -36.60 22.38 -12.34
CA GLY A 455 -36.17 21.26 -13.18
C GLY A 455 -35.96 19.94 -12.43
N HIS A 456 -35.92 19.92 -11.09
CA HIS A 456 -35.75 18.66 -10.36
C HIS A 456 -36.88 17.65 -10.64
N GLN A 457 -38.08 18.10 -11.02
CA GLN A 457 -39.16 17.21 -11.41
C GLN A 457 -38.81 16.28 -12.59
N HIS A 458 -37.94 16.72 -13.51
CA HIS A 458 -37.47 15.94 -14.64
C HIS A 458 -36.26 15.07 -14.27
N ALA A 459 -35.39 15.60 -13.40
CA ALA A 459 -34.21 14.89 -12.89
C ALA A 459 -34.53 13.80 -11.85
N CYS A 460 -35.68 13.90 -11.15
CA CYS A 460 -36.00 13.06 -10.00
C CYS A 460 -36.19 11.57 -10.38
N PRO A 461 -36.97 11.20 -11.42
CA PRO A 461 -37.16 9.80 -11.78
C PRO A 461 -35.86 9.07 -12.16
N PRO A 462 -34.98 9.62 -13.03
CA PRO A 462 -33.67 9.01 -13.33
C PRO A 462 -32.81 8.79 -12.08
N LEU A 463 -32.73 9.80 -11.21
CA LEU A 463 -31.96 9.72 -9.95
C LEU A 463 -32.49 8.64 -9.00
N ASN A 464 -33.80 8.41 -8.97
CA ASN A 464 -34.41 7.37 -8.17
C ASN A 464 -34.03 5.96 -8.69
N THR A 465 -34.15 5.74 -10.00
CA THR A 465 -33.76 4.48 -10.66
C THR A 465 -32.28 4.15 -10.47
N LEU A 466 -31.42 5.17 -10.47
CA LEU A 466 -30.00 5.04 -10.23
C LEU A 466 -29.65 4.57 -8.81
N LEU A 467 -30.35 5.07 -7.80
CA LEU A 467 -30.13 4.67 -6.42
C LEU A 467 -30.69 3.28 -6.12
N LEU A 468 -31.77 2.88 -6.81
CA LEU A 468 -32.35 1.55 -6.70
C LEU A 468 -31.55 0.49 -7.46
N SER A 469 -30.84 0.86 -8.54
CA SER A 469 -30.01 -0.06 -9.35
C SER A 469 -28.57 -0.22 -8.84
N GLN A 470 -28.14 0.56 -7.85
CA GLN A 470 -26.84 0.41 -7.20
C GLN A 470 -26.93 -0.59 -6.03
N SER A 471 -26.88 -1.89 -6.34
CA SER A 471 -26.89 -2.98 -5.35
C SER A 471 -25.65 -3.03 -4.45
N ALA A 472 -24.64 -2.17 -4.69
CA ALA A 472 -23.56 -1.89 -3.76
C ALA A 472 -23.51 -0.39 -3.51
N PRO A 473 -23.69 0.09 -2.26
CA PRO A 473 -23.59 1.51 -1.94
C PRO A 473 -22.15 1.96 -2.20
N GLN A 474 -21.91 2.56 -3.37
CA GLN A 474 -20.71 3.35 -3.60
C GLN A 474 -20.63 4.37 -2.47
N PRO A 475 -19.56 4.39 -1.67
CA PRO A 475 -19.50 5.29 -0.52
C PRO A 475 -19.56 6.73 -1.02
N THR A 476 -20.73 7.34 -0.88
CA THR A 476 -20.97 8.71 -1.30
C THR A 476 -20.07 9.61 -0.47
N LEU A 477 -19.36 10.55 -1.11
CA LEU A 477 -18.61 11.58 -0.39
C LEU A 477 -19.50 12.20 0.69
N HIS A 478 -18.97 12.27 1.91
CA HIS A 478 -19.64 12.93 3.03
C HIS A 478 -19.95 14.39 2.67
N LEU A 479 -21.07 14.93 3.15
CA LEU A 479 -21.54 16.29 2.80
C LEU A 479 -20.43 17.34 2.98
N LYS A 480 -19.78 17.36 4.16
CA LYS A 480 -18.62 18.25 4.43
C LYS A 480 -17.49 18.14 3.39
N GLN A 481 -17.20 16.94 2.90
CA GLN A 481 -16.17 16.75 1.88
C GLN A 481 -16.63 17.34 0.54
N ARG A 482 -17.90 17.13 0.15
CA ARG A 482 -18.45 17.75 -1.06
C ARG A 482 -18.38 19.27 -0.97
N SER A 483 -18.85 19.86 0.13
CA SER A 483 -18.80 21.31 0.36
C SER A 483 -17.37 21.84 0.30
N PHE A 484 -16.40 21.14 0.88
CA PHE A 484 -14.99 21.51 0.77
C PHE A 484 -14.46 21.42 -0.68
N LEU A 485 -14.77 20.37 -1.44
CA LEU A 485 -14.37 20.29 -2.86
C LEU A 485 -14.94 21.45 -3.68
N ARG A 486 -16.17 21.89 -3.38
CA ARG A 486 -16.74 23.08 -4.02
C ARG A 486 -15.97 24.34 -3.66
N ALA A 487 -15.59 24.50 -2.39
CA ALA A 487 -14.77 25.62 -1.95
C ALA A 487 -13.41 25.64 -2.63
N LEU A 488 -12.75 24.49 -2.70
CA LEU A 488 -11.47 24.31 -3.36
C LEU A 488 -11.55 24.66 -4.85
N LEU A 489 -12.57 24.17 -5.54
CA LEU A 489 -12.84 24.52 -6.94
C LEU A 489 -13.08 26.02 -7.11
N HIS A 490 -13.92 26.61 -6.27
CA HIS A 490 -14.25 28.02 -6.32
C HIS A 490 -13.00 28.89 -6.12
N HIS A 491 -12.19 28.56 -5.10
CA HIS A 491 -10.92 29.23 -4.82
C HIS A 491 -9.99 29.17 -6.04
N LYS A 492 -9.80 27.98 -6.61
CA LYS A 492 -8.95 27.80 -7.80
C LYS A 492 -9.50 28.53 -9.02
N TYR A 493 -10.82 28.47 -9.22
CA TYR A 493 -11.50 29.20 -10.28
C TYR A 493 -11.23 30.70 -10.16
N LEU A 494 -11.42 31.31 -8.98
CA LEU A 494 -11.21 32.75 -8.80
C LEU A 494 -9.77 33.17 -9.10
N LYS A 495 -8.78 32.38 -8.69
CA LYS A 495 -7.36 32.63 -8.94
C LYS A 495 -7.01 32.55 -10.44
N GLU A 496 -7.63 31.61 -11.15
CA GLU A 496 -7.33 31.31 -12.55
C GLU A 496 -8.40 31.84 -13.53
N ARG A 497 -9.41 32.59 -13.05
CA ARG A 497 -10.61 32.96 -13.81
C ARG A 497 -10.28 33.64 -15.13
N ARG A 498 -9.24 34.48 -15.14
CA ARG A 498 -8.77 35.21 -16.32
C ARG A 498 -8.29 34.24 -17.41
N SER A 499 -7.46 33.27 -17.03
CA SER A 499 -6.95 32.23 -17.92
C SER A 499 -8.08 31.32 -18.40
N ILE A 500 -8.96 30.89 -17.49
CA ILE A 500 -10.12 30.05 -17.81
C ILE A 500 -11.02 30.75 -18.82
N CYS A 501 -11.42 32.00 -18.57
CA CYS A 501 -12.24 32.78 -19.50
C CYS A 501 -11.56 32.95 -20.87
N ALA A 502 -10.25 33.14 -20.92
CA ALA A 502 -9.51 33.22 -22.18
C ALA A 502 -9.55 31.90 -22.95
N GLN A 503 -9.34 30.78 -22.26
CA GLN A 503 -9.49 29.44 -22.85
C GLN A 503 -10.91 29.20 -23.37
N GLN A 504 -11.93 29.60 -22.60
CA GLN A 504 -13.33 29.51 -23.02
C GLN A 504 -13.59 30.34 -24.29
N VAL A 505 -13.11 31.58 -24.36
CA VAL A 505 -13.27 32.44 -25.55
C VAL A 505 -12.58 31.85 -26.77
N ARG A 506 -11.33 31.39 -26.64
CA ARG A 506 -10.57 30.74 -27.72
C ARG A 506 -11.22 29.44 -28.19
N LEU A 507 -11.83 28.70 -27.27
CA LEU A 507 -12.49 27.45 -27.59
C LEU A 507 -13.81 27.72 -28.31
N LEU A 508 -14.63 28.64 -27.81
CA LEU A 508 -15.90 29.05 -28.41
C LEU A 508 -15.73 29.74 -29.77
N SER A 509 -14.61 30.40 -30.03
CA SER A 509 -14.38 31.10 -31.32
C SER A 509 -14.19 30.14 -32.50
N LYS A 510 -13.97 28.86 -32.23
CA LYS A 510 -13.86 27.80 -33.23
C LYS A 510 -15.21 27.30 -33.75
N TYR A 511 -16.32 27.64 -33.09
CA TYR A 511 -17.65 27.10 -33.37
C TYR A 511 -18.54 28.13 -34.09
N ASP A 512 -19.54 27.63 -34.83
CA ASP A 512 -20.52 28.52 -35.46
C ASP A 512 -21.53 29.09 -34.48
N VAL A 513 -21.92 30.36 -34.62
CA VAL A 513 -22.86 31.04 -33.70
C VAL A 513 -24.23 30.38 -33.71
N GLN A 514 -24.62 29.86 -34.87
CA GLN A 514 -25.89 29.14 -35.04
C GLN A 514 -25.85 27.76 -34.38
N ASN A 515 -24.66 27.21 -34.16
CA ASN A 515 -24.40 25.92 -33.52
C ASN A 515 -23.49 26.13 -32.30
N LEU A 516 -23.76 27.16 -31.50
CA LEU A 516 -23.00 27.35 -30.28
C LEU A 516 -23.29 26.16 -29.38
N PRO A 517 -22.24 25.46 -28.93
CA PRO A 517 -22.41 24.29 -28.12
C PRO A 517 -23.08 24.65 -26.80
N GLU A 518 -23.84 23.68 -26.31
CA GLU A 518 -24.90 23.92 -25.35
C GLU A 518 -24.38 24.16 -23.92
N ALA A 519 -23.17 23.67 -23.61
CA ALA A 519 -22.49 24.00 -22.36
C ALA A 519 -20.96 24.00 -22.50
N VAL A 520 -20.30 24.76 -21.63
CA VAL A 520 -18.84 24.75 -21.45
C VAL A 520 -18.53 24.06 -20.13
N PHE A 521 -17.62 23.09 -20.15
CA PHE A 521 -17.19 22.31 -19.00
C PHE A 521 -15.75 22.64 -18.63
N THR A 522 -15.50 23.05 -17.39
CA THR A 522 -14.14 23.30 -16.89
C THR A 522 -13.74 22.20 -15.92
N LEU A 523 -12.71 21.44 -16.27
CA LEU A 523 -12.17 20.35 -15.46
C LEU A 523 -10.94 20.83 -14.69
N PHE A 524 -10.96 20.66 -13.38
CA PHE A 524 -9.82 20.88 -12.50
C PHE A 524 -9.25 19.52 -12.13
N ASN A 525 -8.08 19.19 -12.67
CA ASN A 525 -7.43 17.93 -12.46
C ASN A 525 -6.42 18.02 -11.31
N TYR A 526 -6.80 17.48 -10.15
CA TYR A 526 -5.95 17.38 -8.97
C TYR A 526 -5.18 16.06 -8.89
N CYS A 527 -5.19 15.25 -9.96
CA CYS A 527 -4.31 14.09 -10.08
C CYS A 527 -2.87 14.47 -10.48
N THR A 528 -2.65 15.72 -10.88
CA THR A 528 -1.33 16.29 -11.20
C THR A 528 -0.91 17.32 -10.14
N SER A 529 0.39 17.52 -10.01
CA SER A 529 0.96 18.59 -9.19
C SER A 529 1.97 19.38 -10.05
N PRO A 530 1.68 20.65 -10.41
CA PRO A 530 0.48 21.42 -10.05
C PRO A 530 -0.82 20.88 -10.71
N PRO A 531 -2.01 21.23 -10.18
CA PRO A 531 -3.28 20.87 -10.81
C PRO A 531 -3.40 21.47 -12.21
N THR A 532 -3.89 20.71 -13.20
CA THR A 532 -4.22 21.27 -14.53
C THR A 532 -5.68 21.73 -14.58
N ILE A 533 -5.94 22.70 -15.45
CA ILE A 533 -7.29 23.20 -15.71
C ILE A 533 -7.54 23.13 -17.21
N ASP A 534 -8.52 22.33 -17.58
CA ASP A 534 -8.88 22.06 -18.97
C ASP A 534 -10.30 22.55 -19.22
N VAL A 535 -10.51 23.18 -20.38
CA VAL A 535 -11.83 23.67 -20.80
C VAL A 535 -12.30 22.85 -21.99
N TYR A 536 -13.49 22.28 -21.86
CA TYR A 536 -14.13 21.46 -22.87
C TYR A 536 -15.44 22.09 -23.32
N ILE A 537 -15.78 21.77 -24.57
CA ILE A 537 -17.10 22.00 -25.11
C ILE A 537 -17.92 20.75 -24.88
N VAL A 538 -19.13 20.92 -24.36
CA VAL A 538 -20.10 19.84 -24.24
C VAL A 538 -21.12 20.03 -25.34
N ASP A 539 -20.98 19.22 -26.38
CA ASP A 539 -21.94 19.09 -27.47
C ASP A 539 -22.46 17.65 -27.41
N PRO A 540 -23.76 17.43 -27.12
CA PRO A 540 -24.32 16.09 -27.03
C PRO A 540 -24.36 15.36 -28.39
N ASP A 541 -24.21 16.08 -29.50
CA ASP A 541 -24.17 15.51 -30.85
C ASP A 541 -22.72 15.26 -31.32
N ASP A 542 -21.72 15.84 -30.65
CA ASP A 542 -20.30 15.58 -30.92
C ASP A 542 -19.86 14.28 -30.21
N ALA A 543 -19.91 13.17 -30.95
CA ALA A 543 -19.45 11.87 -30.48
C ALA A 543 -18.00 11.87 -29.98
N GLU A 544 -17.09 12.71 -30.52
CA GLU A 544 -15.69 12.79 -30.07
C GLU A 544 -15.57 13.56 -28.76
N ALA A 545 -16.29 14.69 -28.62
CA ALA A 545 -16.41 15.39 -27.33
C ALA A 545 -17.01 14.46 -26.28
N GLN A 546 -18.02 13.67 -26.62
CA GLN A 546 -18.66 12.74 -25.70
C GLN A 546 -17.74 11.57 -25.33
N VAL A 547 -16.95 11.04 -26.26
CA VAL A 547 -15.91 10.04 -25.95
C VAL A 547 -14.84 10.62 -25.01
N ARG A 548 -14.35 11.83 -25.29
CA ARG A 548 -13.38 12.52 -24.41
C ARG A 548 -13.95 12.74 -23.02
N LEU A 549 -15.21 13.16 -22.94
CA LEU A 549 -15.84 13.47 -21.69
C LEU A 549 -16.27 12.22 -20.91
N ASN A 550 -16.67 11.13 -21.58
CA ASN A 550 -16.91 9.83 -20.96
C ASN A 550 -15.61 9.20 -20.39
N ARG A 551 -14.43 9.54 -20.94
CA ARG A 551 -13.14 9.14 -20.35
C ARG A 551 -12.85 9.90 -19.06
N VAL A 552 -13.36 11.12 -18.94
CA VAL A 552 -13.12 12.00 -17.79
C VAL A 552 -14.16 11.77 -16.71
N VAL A 553 -15.43 11.70 -17.08
CA VAL A 553 -16.57 11.61 -16.18
C VAL A 553 -17.08 10.18 -16.19
N ASP A 554 -16.76 9.43 -15.13
CA ASP A 554 -17.30 8.08 -14.86
C ASP A 554 -18.77 8.18 -14.41
N THR A 555 -19.62 8.75 -15.26
CA THR A 555 -21.06 8.79 -15.08
C THR A 555 -21.72 7.98 -16.19
N LYS A 556 -22.76 7.23 -15.83
CA LYS A 556 -23.64 6.62 -16.84
C LYS A 556 -24.21 7.76 -17.71
N SER A 557 -24.20 7.61 -19.03
CA SER A 557 -24.55 8.64 -20.02
C SER A 557 -25.76 9.53 -19.67
N HIS A 558 -26.82 8.92 -19.12
CA HIS A 558 -28.05 9.63 -18.72
C HIS A 558 -27.89 10.60 -17.53
N GLN A 559 -26.97 10.35 -16.59
CA GLN A 559 -26.69 11.29 -15.49
C GLN A 559 -26.01 12.56 -16.01
N TRP A 560 -25.11 12.37 -16.97
CA TRP A 560 -24.41 13.47 -17.60
C TRP A 560 -25.38 14.34 -18.42
N GLN A 561 -26.22 13.71 -19.24
CA GLN A 561 -27.28 14.42 -19.99
C GLN A 561 -28.15 15.27 -19.06
N ASP A 562 -28.63 14.73 -17.94
CA ASP A 562 -29.43 15.51 -16.97
C ASP A 562 -28.67 16.69 -16.36
N VAL A 563 -27.36 16.58 -16.13
CA VAL A 563 -26.54 17.71 -15.64
C VAL A 563 -26.37 18.78 -16.72
N VAL A 564 -26.19 18.37 -17.97
CA VAL A 564 -26.00 19.23 -19.13
C VAL A 564 -27.30 19.93 -19.52
N GLU A 565 -28.42 19.20 -19.61
CA GLU A 565 -29.77 19.75 -19.83
C GLU A 565 -30.14 20.76 -18.76
N ARG A 566 -29.81 20.50 -17.48
CA ARG A 566 -30.00 21.50 -16.41
C ARG A 566 -29.16 22.74 -16.68
N ALA A 567 -27.89 22.60 -17.04
CA ALA A 567 -27.05 23.74 -17.34
C ALA A 567 -27.60 24.59 -18.50
N MET A 568 -28.13 23.93 -19.53
CA MET A 568 -28.80 24.59 -20.66
C MET A 568 -30.08 25.30 -20.24
N PHE A 569 -30.93 24.63 -19.45
CA PHE A 569 -32.20 25.18 -18.98
C PHE A 569 -31.99 26.51 -18.21
N PHE A 570 -30.85 26.61 -17.52
CA PHE A 570 -30.45 27.81 -16.81
C PHE A 570 -29.84 28.91 -17.70
N ASN A 571 -29.83 28.77 -19.03
CA ASN A 571 -29.47 29.82 -20.00
C ASN A 571 -28.14 30.55 -19.66
N GLY A 572 -27.12 29.76 -19.30
CA GLY A 572 -25.80 30.28 -18.92
C GLY A 572 -25.65 30.75 -17.46
N HIS A 573 -26.66 30.59 -16.61
CA HIS A 573 -26.53 30.76 -15.15
C HIS A 573 -25.86 29.57 -14.46
N TYR A 574 -25.64 28.49 -15.19
CA TYR A 574 -24.95 27.29 -14.73
C TYR A 574 -23.68 27.09 -15.56
N GLN A 575 -22.53 27.12 -14.88
CA GLN A 575 -21.29 26.63 -15.46
C GLN A 575 -21.02 25.23 -14.93
N LEU A 576 -20.67 24.32 -15.82
CA LEU A 576 -20.31 22.96 -15.44
C LEU A 576 -18.84 22.94 -15.07
N HIS A 577 -18.55 22.62 -13.83
CA HIS A 577 -17.18 22.38 -13.37
C HIS A 577 -17.03 20.93 -12.98
N GLY A 578 -15.85 20.36 -13.20
CA GLY A 578 -15.49 19.03 -12.77
C GLY A 578 -14.26 19.11 -11.88
N ILE A 579 -14.22 18.34 -10.81
CA ILE A 579 -12.97 18.08 -10.09
C ILE A 579 -12.58 16.62 -10.29
N GLN A 580 -11.42 16.40 -10.90
CA GLN A 580 -10.83 15.08 -11.05
C GLN A 580 -9.82 14.84 -9.92
N VAL A 581 -10.01 13.75 -9.19
CA VAL A 581 -9.18 13.33 -8.05
C VAL A 581 -8.81 11.85 -8.21
N PRO A 582 -7.64 11.38 -7.74
CA PRO A 582 -7.30 9.98 -7.90
C PRO A 582 -8.15 9.07 -7.01
N ASP A 583 -8.47 7.89 -7.54
CA ASP A 583 -9.30 6.83 -6.95
C ASP A 583 -8.55 5.49 -6.80
N GLY A 584 -7.26 5.57 -6.43
CA GLY A 584 -6.35 4.43 -6.31
C GLY A 584 -6.34 3.57 -7.58
N LEU A 585 -6.48 2.24 -7.46
CA LEU A 585 -6.49 1.33 -8.62
C LEU A 585 -7.60 1.57 -9.65
N ARG A 586 -8.66 2.32 -9.29
CA ARG A 586 -9.75 2.63 -10.23
C ARG A 586 -9.39 3.77 -11.20
N GLY A 587 -8.18 4.30 -11.10
CA GLY A 587 -7.73 5.43 -11.91
C GLY A 587 -8.17 6.76 -11.30
N ASN A 588 -8.74 7.63 -12.13
CA ASN A 588 -9.17 8.96 -11.71
C ASN A 588 -10.69 9.02 -11.62
N ARG A 589 -11.21 9.73 -10.62
CA ARG A 589 -12.64 9.97 -10.45
C ARG A 589 -12.95 11.44 -10.61
N THR A 590 -13.90 11.75 -11.48
CA THR A 590 -14.37 13.12 -11.69
C THR A 590 -15.71 13.33 -11.01
N TRP A 591 -15.79 14.39 -10.21
CA TRP A 591 -17.02 14.86 -9.59
C TRP A 591 -17.48 16.12 -10.31
N VAL A 592 -18.67 16.07 -10.89
CA VAL A 592 -19.26 17.26 -11.51
C VAL A 592 -19.86 18.13 -10.40
N ILE A 593 -19.36 19.36 -10.32
CA ILE A 593 -19.77 20.37 -9.37
C ILE A 593 -20.35 21.54 -10.17
N PRO A 594 -21.68 21.70 -10.17
CA PRO A 594 -22.26 22.88 -10.79
C PRO A 594 -21.91 24.13 -9.99
N LEU A 595 -21.44 25.18 -10.65
CA LEU A 595 -21.33 26.51 -10.07
C LEU A 595 -22.43 27.40 -10.67
N ARG A 596 -23.15 28.11 -9.80
CA ARG A 596 -24.25 28.98 -10.22
C ARG A 596 -23.89 30.43 -9.97
N THR A 597 -24.19 31.29 -10.94
CA THR A 597 -24.15 32.74 -10.72
C THR A 597 -25.43 33.17 -10.01
N ASP A 598 -25.35 34.15 -9.11
CA ASP A 598 -26.56 34.70 -8.50
C ASP A 598 -27.53 35.14 -9.61
N GLY A 599 -28.78 34.69 -9.52
CA GLY A 599 -29.80 35.00 -10.52
C GLY A 599 -30.41 36.38 -10.34
N LYS A 600 -29.90 37.18 -9.40
CA LYS A 600 -30.53 38.42 -8.94
C LYS A 600 -30.22 39.61 -9.83
N THR A 601 -29.17 39.52 -10.65
CA THR A 601 -28.76 40.61 -11.54
C THR A 601 -29.24 40.34 -12.98
N PRO A 602 -30.41 40.88 -13.42
CA PRO A 602 -31.01 40.57 -14.71
C PRO A 602 -30.33 41.44 -15.77
N GLY A 603 -29.20 40.99 -16.33
CA GLY A 603 -28.58 41.67 -17.47
C GLY A 603 -27.09 41.44 -17.72
N LEU A 604 -26.33 40.90 -16.76
CA LEU A 604 -24.87 40.84 -16.83
C LEU A 604 -24.40 39.39 -16.62
N ARG A 605 -24.26 38.65 -17.72
CA ARG A 605 -23.80 37.26 -17.71
C ARG A 605 -22.41 37.21 -18.30
N VAL A 606 -21.41 36.85 -17.47
CA VAL A 606 -20.03 36.61 -17.91
C VAL A 606 -20.03 35.68 -19.12
N ALA A 607 -20.74 34.54 -19.06
CA ALA A 607 -20.86 33.60 -20.18
C ALA A 607 -21.33 34.26 -21.49
N THR A 608 -22.39 35.07 -21.46
CA THR A 608 -22.88 35.80 -22.65
C THR A 608 -21.85 36.79 -23.18
N LYS A 609 -21.10 37.45 -22.28
CA LYS A 609 -20.01 38.36 -22.68
C LYS A 609 -18.85 37.59 -23.31
N LEU A 610 -18.45 36.44 -22.76
CA LEU A 610 -17.42 35.58 -23.34
C LEU A 610 -17.83 35.07 -24.73
N VAL A 611 -19.10 34.69 -24.93
CA VAL A 611 -19.63 34.34 -26.27
C VAL A 611 -19.53 35.53 -27.23
N ARG A 612 -19.79 36.75 -26.78
CA ARG A 612 -19.61 37.94 -27.65
C ARG A 612 -18.14 38.20 -27.97
N LEU A 613 -17.23 38.00 -27.01
CA LEU A 613 -15.80 38.11 -27.24
C LEU A 613 -15.32 37.04 -28.24
N SER A 614 -15.80 35.81 -28.12
CA SER A 614 -15.45 34.74 -29.06
C SER A 614 -15.94 35.03 -30.48
N GLN A 615 -17.12 35.63 -30.61
CA GLN A 615 -17.64 36.12 -31.90
C GLN A 615 -16.82 37.25 -32.49
N LYS A 616 -16.40 38.24 -31.66
CA LYS A 616 -15.50 39.31 -32.12
C LYS A 616 -14.19 38.71 -32.61
N MET A 617 -13.60 37.80 -31.84
CA MET A 617 -12.35 37.13 -32.16
C MET A 617 -12.44 36.34 -33.47
N ARG A 618 -13.48 35.53 -33.64
CA ARG A 618 -13.74 34.77 -34.89
C ARG A 618 -13.88 35.69 -36.11
N LYS A 619 -14.48 36.87 -35.94
CA LYS A 619 -14.64 37.87 -37.00
C LYS A 619 -13.39 38.72 -37.24
N GLY A 620 -12.27 38.44 -36.56
CA GLY A 620 -11.04 39.25 -36.62
C GLY A 620 -11.19 40.64 -36.01
N LYS A 621 -12.24 40.89 -35.22
CA LYS A 621 -12.52 42.17 -34.55
C LYS A 621 -11.93 42.26 -33.14
N LEU A 622 -11.35 41.16 -32.65
CA LEU A 622 -10.62 41.09 -31.39
C LEU A 622 -9.33 40.31 -31.65
N MET A 623 -8.20 40.98 -31.48
CA MET A 623 -6.89 40.35 -31.65
C MET A 623 -6.50 39.60 -30.38
N GLU A 624 -5.64 38.59 -30.51
CA GLU A 624 -5.15 37.79 -29.37
C GLU A 624 -4.45 38.68 -28.31
N ALA A 625 -3.75 39.73 -28.75
CA ALA A 625 -3.08 40.69 -27.87
C ALA A 625 -4.06 41.49 -26.98
N ASP A 626 -5.29 41.71 -27.45
CA ASP A 626 -6.30 42.52 -26.76
C ASP A 626 -7.26 41.67 -25.91
N LEU A 627 -7.28 40.35 -26.13
CA LEU A 627 -8.23 39.42 -25.50
C LEU A 627 -8.21 39.53 -23.97
N MET A 628 -7.01 39.60 -23.38
CA MET A 628 -6.86 39.61 -21.93
C MET A 628 -7.43 40.89 -21.29
N ALA A 629 -7.28 42.05 -21.95
CA ALA A 629 -7.83 43.32 -21.46
C ALA A 629 -9.36 43.34 -21.54
N GLU A 630 -9.96 42.79 -22.60
CA GLU A 630 -11.41 42.66 -22.70
C GLU A 630 -11.96 41.67 -21.66
N ILE A 631 -11.23 40.59 -21.37
CA ILE A 631 -11.59 39.66 -20.28
C ILE A 631 -11.53 40.36 -18.93
N ASP A 632 -10.50 41.14 -18.65
CA ASP A 632 -10.42 41.91 -17.40
C ASP A 632 -11.59 42.88 -17.28
N SER A 633 -11.93 43.59 -18.36
CA SER A 633 -13.12 44.45 -18.39
C SER A 633 -14.42 43.68 -18.11
N VAL A 634 -14.56 42.45 -18.64
CA VAL A 634 -15.69 41.57 -18.31
C VAL A 634 -15.63 41.15 -16.85
N LEU A 635 -14.49 40.76 -16.30
CA LEU A 635 -14.38 40.27 -14.92
C LEU A 635 -14.57 41.38 -13.88
N ASP A 636 -14.04 42.57 -14.12
CA ASP A 636 -14.16 43.73 -13.24
C ASP A 636 -15.61 44.21 -13.15
N ALA A 637 -16.36 44.13 -14.26
CA ALA A 637 -17.79 44.41 -14.26
C ALA A 637 -18.64 43.37 -13.51
N HIS A 638 -18.05 42.25 -13.07
CA HIS A 638 -18.75 41.11 -12.45
C HIS A 638 -17.99 40.54 -11.23
N SER A 639 -17.37 41.40 -10.42
CA SER A 639 -16.55 40.99 -9.26
C SER A 639 -17.29 40.17 -8.19
N ASP A 640 -18.63 40.26 -8.13
CA ASP A 640 -19.39 39.92 -6.91
C ASP A 640 -20.09 38.55 -6.93
N ILE A 641 -19.99 37.76 -8.01
CA ILE A 641 -21.05 36.81 -8.32
C ILE A 641 -20.54 35.39 -8.60
N LEU A 642 -20.27 34.63 -7.54
CA LEU A 642 -20.42 33.17 -7.56
C LEU A 642 -21.02 32.72 -6.21
N GLU A 643 -22.29 32.29 -6.24
CA GLU A 643 -22.89 31.57 -5.13
C GLU A 643 -22.55 30.08 -5.29
N ILE A 644 -22.06 29.44 -4.23
CA ILE A 644 -21.64 28.04 -4.28
C ILE A 644 -22.86 27.17 -3.97
N HIS A 645 -23.33 26.41 -4.97
CA HIS A 645 -24.57 25.60 -4.93
C HIS A 645 -24.33 24.08 -4.82
#